data_AF-A0AAV0KE21-F1
#
_entry.id   AF-A0AAV0KE21-F1
#
_cell.length_a   1.000
_cell.length_b   1.000
_cell.length_c   1.000
_cell.angle_alpha   90.00
_cell.angle_beta   90.00
_cell.angle_gamma   90.00
#
_symmetry.space_group_name_H-M   'P 1'
#
loop_
_entity.id
_entity.type
_entity.pdbx_description
1 polymer ?
#
loop_
_entity_poly.entity_id
_entity_poly.type
_entity_poly.pdbx_seq_one_letter_code
_entity_poly.pdbx_strand_id
1 'polypeptide(L)'
;MAATSSALFISPNLHSRRRRRHRITSGIHSPKPAPHFVSITRPRASVSSSPSSDPSKTTPTTTTNPTKGSSIRDEARRHNLAHPQPSNNFSAKYVPFNAGPNSTESYSLDEIVYRSQSFGVWSKKEWVLPEISSDDIVSAFEGNSNLFWAERYGKEFLQMSELWVKHCGISHTGSFKDLGMTVLVSQVNRLRKMKKPVHGVGCASTGDTSAALSAYCASAVMSHKKMEKKQQKKIMEQEFKGQTRLPKFAIPKSYNLYLQPDLFACNFSGTVEIRLTITEPTSFIVLNSLELIIHEASFTSESNDQKCLPIDVVVDDEDEILVLPFDEPISVGDGVLKIEFSGSLNEHLRGFYRCTYLDGETKKNMVATQFEAVDARRCFPCWDEPALKATFRVAIDAPVELTALSNMPVADEKIHGNIKTVTFQESPLMSTYLVAVVLGVFDHVEQTTSDGIKVRVYCPKGKRDEGKYALSLAVKSLDLFSQYFSMGYPLPKLDMVAVPEFSGGAMENNGLIIFRENELLQNDLMSSASRKQRLAIVMAHEVAHHWFGNLVTMEWWTHLWLNEGFATWIEVKYARLVNETFDDVCYKKGSSVVRMLQGYLGDAIFQKSLSAYMKRYAWGNAKTEDLWSVLSEVSGVRVNSMMDSWTKQKGYPVISVKLKDQFLEFEQAQFLSSGQASNDANWIVPITLILGSYKRRKTFLLETEVGRFHLSDLDQSSNGDPISFGEDLWIKVNVEQSGFYRVKYENKLAARLKKAVVDNQLSATDKFGKYSITLISI
;
A
#
# COMPACT_ATOMS: atom_id res chain seq x y z
N MET A 1 -0.91 60.39 -31.19
CA MET A 1 -1.86 60.98 -32.17
C MET A 1 -3.02 60.00 -32.34
N ALA A 2 -4.24 60.51 -32.63
CA ALA A 2 -5.48 59.83 -33.11
C ALA A 2 -5.78 58.36 -32.68
N ALA A 3 -6.95 57.96 -32.15
CA ALA A 3 -8.36 58.27 -32.50
C ALA A 3 -8.79 57.64 -33.86
N THR A 4 -10.03 57.17 -34.11
CA THR A 4 -11.32 57.35 -33.38
C THR A 4 -12.37 56.28 -33.80
N SER A 5 -13.50 56.19 -33.06
CA SER A 5 -14.84 55.71 -33.49
C SER A 5 -15.00 54.21 -33.86
N SER A 6 -15.88 53.37 -33.29
CA SER A 6 -17.30 53.45 -32.85
C SER A 6 -18.36 53.27 -33.95
N ALA A 7 -19.28 52.33 -33.72
CA ALA A 7 -20.57 52.10 -34.41
C ALA A 7 -21.57 51.42 -33.42
N LEU A 8 -22.87 51.50 -33.68
CA LEU A 8 -23.97 51.14 -32.75
C LEU A 8 -25.06 50.24 -33.40
N PHE A 9 -26.06 49.87 -32.59
CA PHE A 9 -27.41 49.37 -32.97
C PHE A 9 -27.53 47.88 -33.38
N ILE A 10 -28.67 47.18 -33.22
CA ILE A 10 -29.98 47.50 -32.57
C ILE A 10 -30.59 46.20 -31.98
N SER A 11 -31.55 46.32 -31.04
CA SER A 11 -32.34 45.19 -30.52
C SER A 11 -33.85 45.37 -30.77
N PRO A 12 -34.58 44.33 -31.23
CA PRO A 12 -36.04 44.35 -31.33
C PRO A 12 -36.72 43.71 -30.10
N ASN A 13 -37.56 44.49 -29.41
CA ASN A 13 -38.57 43.97 -28.48
C ASN A 13 -39.83 43.54 -29.25
N LEU A 14 -40.59 42.55 -28.75
CA LEU A 14 -41.99 42.77 -28.29
C LEU A 14 -42.66 41.52 -27.65
N HIS A 15 -43.20 41.71 -26.43
CA HIS A 15 -44.58 41.31 -26.00
C HIS A 15 -44.97 39.80 -25.87
N SER A 16 -45.86 39.37 -24.94
CA SER A 16 -46.55 40.09 -23.84
C SER A 16 -47.17 39.18 -22.75
N ARG A 17 -47.41 39.77 -21.55
CA ARG A 17 -48.46 39.41 -20.54
C ARG A 17 -48.27 38.06 -19.80
N ARG A 18 -48.78 37.83 -18.57
CA ARG A 18 -49.91 38.48 -17.84
C ARG A 18 -49.80 38.26 -16.30
N ARG A 19 -49.92 39.34 -15.48
CA ARG A 19 -50.50 39.49 -14.09
C ARG A 19 -50.20 38.39 -13.00
N ARG A 20 -50.06 38.69 -11.70
CA ARG A 20 -50.78 39.69 -10.85
C ARG A 20 -50.08 39.86 -9.45
N ARG A 21 -50.02 41.11 -8.93
CA ARG A 21 -50.11 41.61 -7.51
C ARG A 21 -49.75 40.65 -6.34
N HIS A 22 -49.00 41.02 -5.28
CA HIS A 22 -49.01 42.25 -4.42
C HIS A 22 -47.80 42.17 -3.40
N ARG A 23 -47.42 43.08 -2.45
CA ARG A 23 -47.76 44.48 -2.01
C ARG A 23 -46.85 44.92 -0.82
N ILE A 24 -46.17 46.11 -0.87
CA ILE A 24 -45.71 46.97 0.28
C ILE A 24 -44.55 46.41 1.17
N THR A 25 -43.55 47.11 1.79
CA THR A 25 -42.92 48.48 1.84
C THR A 25 -41.61 48.38 2.70
N SER A 26 -40.67 49.34 2.89
CA SER A 26 -40.18 50.55 2.18
C SER A 26 -38.95 51.16 2.91
N GLY A 27 -38.01 51.81 2.21
CA GLY A 27 -36.89 52.62 2.75
C GLY A 27 -35.78 52.74 1.69
N ILE A 28 -35.24 53.88 1.22
CA ILE A 28 -34.94 55.23 1.80
C ILE A 28 -33.74 55.14 2.76
N HIS A 29 -32.56 55.75 2.54
CA HIS A 29 -32.09 56.65 1.44
C HIS A 29 -30.57 56.52 1.18
N SER A 30 -30.11 57.08 0.05
CA SER A 30 -28.70 57.36 -0.33
C SER A 30 -28.36 58.86 -0.08
N PRO A 31 -27.12 59.41 -0.26
CA PRO A 31 -25.96 58.90 -1.01
C PRO A 31 -24.53 59.17 -0.43
N LYS A 32 -23.52 58.86 -1.25
CA LYS A 32 -22.08 59.28 -1.24
C LYS A 32 -21.91 60.83 -1.18
N PRO A 33 -20.73 61.43 -0.82
CA PRO A 33 -19.40 61.03 -1.32
C PRO A 33 -18.14 61.29 -0.42
N ALA A 34 -16.96 61.01 -1.01
CA ALA A 34 -15.61 61.45 -0.62
C ALA A 34 -15.15 62.60 -1.57
N PRO A 35 -13.92 63.17 -1.54
CA PRO A 35 -12.74 62.89 -0.70
C PRO A 35 -12.10 64.17 -0.07
N HIS A 36 -10.89 64.08 0.51
CA HIS A 36 -9.71 64.91 0.15
C HIS A 36 -8.43 64.54 0.93
N PHE A 37 -7.27 64.93 0.38
CA PHE A 37 -5.94 64.91 1.03
C PHE A 37 -5.76 66.08 2.01
N VAL A 38 -4.83 65.94 2.98
CA VAL A 38 -3.80 66.96 3.29
C VAL A 38 -2.69 66.34 4.18
N SER A 39 -1.47 66.90 4.12
CA SER A 39 -0.27 66.54 4.91
C SER A 39 -0.07 67.54 6.07
N ILE A 40 0.76 67.24 7.10
CA ILE A 40 1.83 68.13 7.65
C ILE A 40 2.43 67.69 9.02
N THR A 41 3.78 67.74 9.10
CA THR A 41 4.71 67.79 10.27
C THR A 41 4.85 66.68 11.34
N ARG A 42 6.13 66.53 11.76
CA ARG A 42 6.62 66.02 13.06
C ARG A 42 6.77 67.19 14.07
N PRO A 43 6.84 66.92 15.39
CA PRO A 43 8.02 67.35 16.17
C PRO A 43 8.90 66.18 16.71
N ARG A 44 9.85 66.48 17.62
CA ARG A 44 11.02 65.65 17.96
C ARG A 44 11.40 65.81 19.45
N ALA A 45 12.20 64.86 19.97
CA ALA A 45 12.90 64.87 21.28
C ALA A 45 11.97 64.55 22.50
N SER A 46 12.42 64.04 23.66
CA SER A 46 13.65 63.38 24.19
C SER A 46 13.33 62.95 25.66
N VAL A 47 14.04 62.11 26.43
CA VAL A 47 15.46 62.05 26.90
C VAL A 47 15.66 60.71 27.67
N SER A 48 16.87 60.10 27.62
CA SER A 48 17.54 59.13 28.57
C SER A 48 16.73 57.99 29.26
N SER A 49 17.29 56.81 29.59
CA SER A 49 18.49 56.62 30.43
C SER A 49 19.24 55.28 30.19
N SER A 50 20.38 55.14 30.88
CA SER A 50 21.31 53.99 30.96
C SER A 50 21.84 53.95 32.43
N PRO A 51 22.82 53.11 32.93
CA PRO A 51 23.96 52.48 32.22
C PRO A 51 24.50 51.08 32.71
N SER A 52 25.44 50.51 31.95
CA SER A 52 26.59 49.65 32.40
C SER A 52 26.31 48.28 33.09
N SER A 53 27.25 47.32 33.21
CA SER A 53 28.72 47.34 32.99
C SER A 53 29.32 46.01 32.46
N ASP A 54 30.51 46.12 31.87
CA ASP A 54 31.50 45.06 31.49
C ASP A 54 32.32 44.63 32.78
N PRO A 55 33.51 43.91 32.83
CA PRO A 55 34.44 43.56 31.74
C PRO A 55 35.35 42.28 31.79
N SER A 56 36.10 42.10 30.68
CA SER A 56 37.49 41.55 30.57
C SER A 56 37.70 40.01 30.46
N LYS A 57 38.84 39.45 29.95
CA LYS A 57 40.23 39.99 29.80
C LYS A 57 41.12 39.18 28.79
N THR A 58 41.95 39.87 27.98
CA THR A 58 43.33 39.55 27.44
C THR A 58 43.71 38.12 26.94
N THR A 59 44.17 37.83 25.69
CA THR A 59 45.36 38.27 24.86
C THR A 59 46.74 37.75 25.31
N PRO A 60 47.80 37.62 24.45
CA PRO A 60 47.96 37.91 23.00
C PRO A 60 48.34 36.63 22.16
N THR A 61 49.22 36.46 21.13
CA THR A 61 50.31 37.26 20.48
C THR A 61 50.71 36.75 19.03
N THR A 62 51.76 37.37 18.46
CA THR A 62 52.57 37.25 17.21
C THR A 62 53.40 35.95 17.01
N THR A 63 54.05 35.56 15.88
CA THR A 63 54.21 35.98 14.45
C THR A 63 54.94 34.85 13.66
N THR A 64 54.79 34.65 12.34
CA THR A 64 55.69 35.16 11.25
C THR A 64 55.30 34.58 9.86
N ASN A 65 55.93 35.08 8.79
CA ASN A 65 55.81 34.70 7.36
C ASN A 65 57.25 34.77 6.75
N PRO A 66 57.59 34.42 5.48
CA PRO A 66 56.88 33.66 4.42
C PRO A 66 57.79 32.64 3.67
N THR A 67 57.28 31.92 2.65
CA THR A 67 58.01 31.71 1.36
C THR A 67 57.12 31.22 0.19
N LYS A 68 57.66 31.22 -1.04
CA LYS A 68 56.95 31.16 -2.34
C LYS A 68 56.64 29.74 -2.86
N GLY A 69 55.57 29.60 -3.65
CA GLY A 69 55.77 29.33 -5.10
C GLY A 69 55.11 28.10 -5.76
N SER A 70 54.00 28.29 -6.45
CA SER A 70 53.63 27.72 -7.77
C SER A 70 52.27 28.27 -8.21
N SER A 71 51.93 28.23 -9.51
CA SER A 71 50.83 29.02 -10.09
C SER A 71 49.83 28.20 -10.90
N ILE A 72 48.56 28.63 -10.87
CA ILE A 72 47.35 28.06 -11.51
C ILE A 72 47.43 28.11 -13.06
N ARG A 73 48.32 27.33 -13.67
CA ARG A 73 48.49 27.27 -15.14
C ARG A 73 48.14 25.93 -15.81
N ASP A 74 48.00 24.84 -15.04
CA ASP A 74 48.03 23.48 -15.62
C ASP A 74 46.67 22.78 -15.80
N GLU A 75 45.57 23.23 -15.16
CA GLU A 75 44.26 22.57 -15.30
C GLU A 75 43.45 23.02 -16.54
N ALA A 76 43.76 24.17 -17.14
CA ALA A 76 43.02 24.75 -18.27
C ALA A 76 43.18 23.99 -19.62
N ARG A 77 43.63 22.73 -19.59
CA ARG A 77 44.05 21.94 -20.76
C ARG A 77 43.17 20.73 -21.11
N ARG A 78 42.00 20.60 -20.48
CA ARG A 78 41.04 19.52 -20.74
C ARG A 78 39.63 20.08 -21.03
N HIS A 79 39.37 20.52 -22.25
CA HIS A 79 38.11 20.34 -23.00
C HIS A 79 38.23 21.01 -24.37
N ASN A 80 38.60 20.23 -25.39
CA ASN A 80 38.63 20.71 -26.78
C ASN A 80 37.22 20.62 -27.40
N LEU A 81 36.70 21.75 -27.88
CA LEU A 81 35.72 21.80 -28.96
C LEU A 81 36.28 22.74 -30.03
N ALA A 82 36.48 22.22 -31.24
CA ALA A 82 37.21 22.93 -32.29
C ALA A 82 36.27 23.74 -33.18
N HIS A 83 36.47 25.06 -33.23
CA HIS A 83 36.00 25.92 -34.31
C HIS A 83 37.10 26.12 -35.36
N PRO A 84 36.77 26.43 -36.63
CA PRO A 84 37.77 26.62 -37.68
C PRO A 84 38.67 27.84 -37.42
N GLN A 85 39.97 27.68 -37.62
CA GLN A 85 40.97 28.77 -37.51
C GLN A 85 40.82 29.78 -38.67
N PRO A 86 40.62 31.08 -38.39
CA PRO A 86 40.79 32.14 -39.39
C PRO A 86 42.26 32.28 -39.82
N SER A 87 42.51 32.71 -41.05
CA SER A 87 43.86 32.83 -41.59
C SER A 87 44.72 33.88 -40.87
N ASN A 88 45.93 33.48 -40.43
CA ASN A 88 46.96 34.38 -39.92
C ASN A 88 47.28 35.52 -40.90
N ASN A 89 46.89 36.77 -40.58
CA ASN A 89 47.57 38.00 -41.03
C ASN A 89 47.07 39.31 -40.38
N PHE A 90 46.48 39.25 -39.17
CA PHE A 90 46.14 40.43 -38.37
C PHE A 90 47.06 40.54 -37.15
N SER A 91 47.81 41.63 -37.04
CA SER A 91 48.59 41.98 -35.86
C SER A 91 48.01 43.25 -35.23
N ALA A 92 47.48 43.12 -34.01
CA ALA A 92 47.03 44.25 -33.20
C ALA A 92 47.88 44.31 -31.93
N LYS A 93 48.34 45.50 -31.55
CA LYS A 93 49.00 45.73 -30.25
C LYS A 93 47.97 46.19 -29.24
N TYR A 94 47.90 45.51 -28.10
CA TYR A 94 47.17 45.98 -26.93
C TYR A 94 48.03 46.98 -26.15
N VAL A 95 47.44 48.12 -25.79
CA VAL A 95 48.07 49.14 -24.92
C VAL A 95 47.13 49.38 -23.73
N PRO A 96 47.56 49.11 -22.49
CA PRO A 96 46.75 49.43 -21.31
C PRO A 96 46.48 50.92 -21.21
N PHE A 97 45.25 51.30 -20.80
CA PHE A 97 44.80 52.71 -20.65
C PHE A 97 45.57 53.55 -19.61
N ASN A 98 46.64 53.00 -19.00
CA ASN A 98 47.48 53.70 -18.03
C ASN A 98 48.98 53.36 -18.19
N ALA A 99 49.37 52.88 -19.37
CA ALA A 99 50.78 52.64 -19.69
C ALA A 99 51.49 53.97 -20.01
N GLY A 100 52.62 54.24 -19.35
CA GLY A 100 53.47 55.38 -19.68
C GLY A 100 54.15 55.20 -21.06
N PRO A 101 54.70 56.28 -21.66
CA PRO A 101 55.03 56.34 -23.11
C PRO A 101 55.99 55.29 -23.68
N ASN A 102 56.64 54.47 -22.84
CA ASN A 102 57.72 53.55 -23.22
C ASN A 102 57.39 52.06 -22.98
N SER A 103 56.12 51.65 -22.77
CA SER A 103 55.78 50.23 -22.59
C SER A 103 55.92 49.45 -23.91
N THR A 104 56.86 48.52 -23.98
CA THR A 104 57.16 47.72 -25.19
C THR A 104 56.57 46.31 -25.18
N GLU A 105 55.72 45.96 -24.20
CA GLU A 105 55.07 44.65 -24.11
C GLU A 105 54.16 44.38 -25.32
N SER A 106 54.32 43.22 -25.95
CA SER A 106 53.46 42.73 -27.03
C SER A 106 52.86 41.39 -26.67
N TYR A 107 51.53 41.32 -26.59
CA TYR A 107 50.79 40.14 -26.16
C TYR A 107 50.22 39.35 -27.35
N SER A 108 50.08 38.04 -27.18
CA SER A 108 49.35 37.20 -28.13
C SER A 108 47.84 37.44 -28.07
N LEU A 109 47.12 37.12 -29.16
CA LEU A 109 45.66 37.23 -29.23
C LEU A 109 44.98 36.39 -28.14
N ASP A 110 45.49 35.17 -27.89
CA ASP A 110 44.99 34.28 -26.85
C ASP A 110 45.25 34.81 -25.43
N GLU A 111 46.40 35.47 -25.17
CA GLU A 111 46.63 36.14 -23.89
C GLU A 111 45.73 37.35 -23.68
N ILE A 112 45.40 38.10 -24.75
CA ILE A 112 44.46 39.22 -24.68
C ILE A 112 43.05 38.69 -24.37
N VAL A 113 42.61 37.60 -25.01
CA VAL A 113 41.33 36.95 -24.72
C VAL A 113 41.31 36.40 -23.29
N TYR A 114 42.34 35.66 -22.86
CA TYR A 114 42.45 35.13 -21.50
C TYR A 114 42.41 36.25 -20.44
N ARG A 115 43.24 37.29 -20.58
CA ARG A 115 43.25 38.43 -19.63
C ARG A 115 41.95 39.22 -19.67
N SER A 116 41.24 39.27 -20.80
CA SER A 116 39.97 40.03 -20.89
C SER A 116 38.88 39.53 -19.95
N GLN A 117 38.93 38.27 -19.52
CA GLN A 117 38.01 37.68 -18.54
C GLN A 117 38.10 38.39 -17.17
N SER A 118 39.18 39.14 -16.90
CA SER A 118 39.38 39.91 -15.67
C SER A 118 38.87 41.36 -15.71
N PHE A 119 38.31 41.85 -16.83
CA PHE A 119 38.07 43.29 -17.06
C PHE A 119 36.64 43.67 -17.49
N GLY A 120 35.62 42.94 -17.03
CA GLY A 120 34.22 43.37 -17.09
C GLY A 120 33.91 44.48 -16.08
N VAL A 121 32.76 45.19 -16.22
CA VAL A 121 32.38 46.28 -15.28
C VAL A 121 32.29 45.77 -13.84
N TRP A 122 31.89 44.52 -13.65
CA TRP A 122 31.79 43.88 -12.34
C TRP A 122 33.13 43.51 -11.69
N SER A 123 34.27 43.44 -12.41
CA SER A 123 35.58 43.35 -11.75
C SER A 123 36.02 44.68 -11.12
N LYS A 124 35.30 45.77 -11.43
CA LYS A 124 35.34 47.06 -10.74
C LYS A 124 34.15 47.27 -9.79
N LYS A 125 33.46 46.20 -9.31
CA LYS A 125 32.25 46.35 -8.48
C LYS A 125 32.44 47.25 -7.25
N GLU A 126 33.61 47.19 -6.62
CA GLU A 126 34.00 48.04 -5.49
C GLU A 126 33.95 49.56 -5.78
N TRP A 127 34.02 49.95 -7.05
CA TRP A 127 34.03 51.35 -7.49
C TRP A 127 32.65 51.84 -7.96
N VAL A 128 31.66 50.94 -8.08
CA VAL A 128 30.33 51.23 -8.68
C VAL A 128 29.19 50.87 -7.72
N LEU A 129 29.26 49.69 -7.09
CA LEU A 129 28.35 49.20 -6.05
C LEU A 129 29.14 48.32 -5.07
N PRO A 130 29.99 48.89 -4.18
CA PRO A 130 30.84 48.10 -3.27
C PRO A 130 30.07 47.15 -2.33
N GLU A 131 28.80 47.46 -2.05
CA GLU A 131 27.94 46.70 -1.14
C GLU A 131 27.14 45.54 -1.79
N ILE A 132 27.43 45.16 -3.05
CA ILE A 132 26.65 44.13 -3.76
C ILE A 132 27.31 42.74 -3.66
N SER A 133 26.52 41.73 -3.27
CA SER A 133 27.04 40.35 -3.28
C SER A 133 27.27 39.91 -4.72
N SER A 134 28.22 39.00 -4.92
CA SER A 134 28.36 38.32 -6.21
C SER A 134 27.10 37.52 -6.56
N ASP A 135 26.33 37.07 -5.57
CA ASP A 135 25.04 36.35 -5.73
C ASP A 135 23.84 37.26 -6.09
N ASP A 136 24.07 38.58 -6.19
CA ASP A 136 23.06 39.54 -6.65
C ASP A 136 23.26 39.92 -8.13
N ILE A 137 24.44 39.63 -8.69
CA ILE A 137 24.86 40.02 -10.05
C ILE A 137 24.17 39.13 -11.10
N VAL A 138 23.50 39.75 -12.06
CA VAL A 138 22.68 39.05 -13.08
C VAL A 138 23.51 38.52 -14.26
N SER A 139 24.66 39.12 -14.57
CA SER A 139 25.58 38.69 -15.64
C SER A 139 27.01 39.10 -15.32
N ALA A 140 27.98 38.19 -15.51
CA ALA A 140 29.39 38.39 -15.14
C ALA A 140 30.33 38.67 -16.33
N PHE A 141 29.91 38.34 -17.56
CA PHE A 141 30.81 38.29 -18.73
C PHE A 141 30.76 39.56 -19.63
N GLU A 142 30.01 40.58 -19.23
CA GLU A 142 29.77 41.80 -20.00
C GLU A 142 30.73 42.93 -19.57
N GLY A 143 31.39 43.61 -20.54
CA GLY A 143 32.04 44.91 -20.28
C GLY A 143 33.38 45.23 -20.96
N ASN A 144 34.01 44.31 -21.71
CA ASN A 144 35.36 44.51 -22.28
C ASN A 144 35.44 45.56 -23.43
N SER A 145 35.21 46.84 -23.11
CA SER A 145 35.12 47.99 -24.03
C SER A 145 36.47 48.64 -24.38
N ASN A 146 37.50 47.84 -24.66
CA ASN A 146 38.84 48.36 -24.98
C ASN A 146 38.92 48.94 -26.41
N LEU A 147 39.73 49.99 -26.57
CA LEU A 147 40.10 50.58 -27.86
C LEU A 147 41.43 49.99 -28.34
N PHE A 148 41.49 49.62 -29.62
CA PHE A 148 42.66 49.01 -30.25
C PHE A 148 43.14 49.86 -31.42
N TRP A 149 44.45 50.07 -31.52
CA TRP A 149 45.05 50.82 -32.62
C TRP A 149 45.08 49.97 -33.89
N ALA A 150 44.37 50.40 -34.94
CA ALA A 150 44.21 49.68 -36.19
C ALA A 150 45.05 50.30 -37.32
N GLU A 151 46.34 50.53 -37.05
CA GLU A 151 47.29 51.28 -37.90
C GLU A 151 47.18 50.94 -39.38
N ARG A 152 47.18 49.65 -39.71
CA ARG A 152 47.14 49.17 -41.09
C ARG A 152 45.83 49.53 -41.80
N TYR A 153 44.69 49.37 -41.13
CA TYR A 153 43.38 49.68 -41.70
C TYR A 153 43.17 51.20 -41.85
N GLY A 154 43.69 51.99 -40.90
CA GLY A 154 43.72 53.44 -40.98
C GLY A 154 44.53 53.93 -42.19
N LYS A 155 45.79 53.50 -42.30
CA LYS A 155 46.73 53.98 -43.31
C LYS A 155 46.48 53.43 -44.72
N GLU A 156 46.28 52.10 -44.87
CA GLU A 156 46.17 51.48 -46.20
C GLU A 156 44.80 51.68 -46.87
N PHE A 157 43.71 51.74 -46.08
CA PHE A 157 42.35 51.70 -46.64
C PHE A 157 41.51 52.95 -46.39
N LEU A 158 41.78 53.71 -45.32
CA LEU A 158 40.98 54.89 -44.94
C LEU A 158 41.77 56.22 -45.00
N GLN A 159 43.07 56.16 -45.29
CA GLN A 159 44.01 57.30 -45.27
C GLN A 159 44.02 58.09 -43.94
N MET A 160 43.57 57.48 -42.85
CA MET A 160 43.56 58.08 -41.51
C MET A 160 44.88 57.80 -40.81
N SER A 161 45.58 58.86 -40.39
CA SER A 161 46.79 58.75 -39.55
C SER A 161 46.48 58.17 -38.17
N GLU A 162 45.27 58.41 -37.65
CA GLU A 162 44.78 57.84 -36.40
C GLU A 162 43.48 57.04 -36.60
N LEU A 163 43.50 55.75 -36.26
CA LEU A 163 42.32 54.90 -36.26
C LEU A 163 42.31 53.99 -35.02
N TRP A 164 41.40 54.31 -34.09
CA TRP A 164 41.12 53.49 -32.91
C TRP A 164 39.81 52.72 -33.12
N VAL A 165 39.87 51.40 -33.05
CA VAL A 165 38.73 50.49 -33.24
C VAL A 165 38.30 49.93 -31.88
N LYS A 166 37.03 50.08 -31.54
CA LYS A 166 36.49 49.54 -30.29
C LYS A 166 36.17 48.05 -30.45
N HIS A 167 36.72 47.22 -29.57
CA HIS A 167 36.25 45.84 -29.42
C HIS A 167 34.99 45.84 -28.54
N CYS A 168 33.85 45.38 -29.06
CA CYS A 168 32.58 45.37 -28.30
C CYS A 168 32.31 44.06 -27.54
N GLY A 169 33.17 43.05 -27.68
CA GLY A 169 32.92 41.71 -27.14
C GLY A 169 31.87 40.93 -27.93
N ILE A 170 31.59 39.70 -27.51
CA ILE A 170 30.60 38.83 -28.16
C ILE A 170 29.24 39.04 -27.49
N SER A 171 28.56 40.12 -27.89
CA SER A 171 27.09 40.23 -27.79
C SER A 171 26.52 40.47 -29.19
N HIS A 172 25.26 40.10 -29.40
CA HIS A 172 24.58 40.23 -30.69
C HIS A 172 24.17 41.67 -31.05
N THR A 173 24.45 42.66 -30.17
CA THR A 173 24.02 44.07 -30.31
C THR A 173 25.11 45.10 -30.05
N GLY A 174 26.20 44.76 -29.34
CA GLY A 174 27.41 45.58 -29.20
C GLY A 174 27.26 46.97 -28.55
N SER A 175 26.19 47.22 -27.78
CA SER A 175 25.83 48.57 -27.30
C SER A 175 26.45 48.95 -25.96
N PHE A 176 26.81 50.23 -25.81
CA PHE A 176 27.22 50.81 -24.52
C PHE A 176 26.04 50.97 -23.53
N LYS A 177 24.79 50.92 -24.02
CA LYS A 177 23.58 51.15 -23.21
C LYS A 177 23.29 50.01 -22.23
N ASP A 178 23.71 48.79 -22.56
CA ASP A 178 23.35 47.58 -21.81
C ASP A 178 24.00 47.53 -20.42
N LEU A 179 25.16 48.19 -20.27
CA LEU A 179 25.95 48.31 -19.04
C LEU A 179 25.16 48.93 -17.87
N GLY A 180 24.22 49.84 -18.15
CA GLY A 180 23.38 50.46 -17.11
C GLY A 180 22.25 49.56 -16.61
N MET A 181 21.78 48.64 -17.46
CA MET A 181 20.62 47.79 -17.14
C MET A 181 20.99 46.65 -16.19
N THR A 182 22.12 45.98 -16.41
CA THR A 182 22.59 44.90 -15.53
C THR A 182 22.87 45.42 -14.12
N VAL A 183 23.44 46.63 -13.98
CA VAL A 183 23.64 47.31 -12.68
C VAL A 183 22.31 47.62 -12.00
N LEU A 184 21.33 48.15 -12.73
CA LEU A 184 19.99 48.45 -12.22
C LEU A 184 19.26 47.19 -11.73
N VAL A 185 19.21 46.12 -12.53
CA VAL A 185 18.51 44.88 -12.17
C VAL A 185 19.20 44.17 -10.99
N SER A 186 20.54 44.18 -10.93
CA SER A 186 21.28 43.60 -9.80
C SER A 186 21.02 44.37 -8.49
N GLN A 187 20.93 45.70 -8.53
CA GLN A 187 20.53 46.51 -7.36
C GLN A 187 19.06 46.25 -6.96
N VAL A 188 18.15 46.05 -7.91
CA VAL A 188 16.74 45.67 -7.63
C VAL A 188 16.66 44.28 -6.98
N ASN A 189 17.49 43.32 -7.41
CA ASN A 189 17.62 42.00 -6.80
C ASN A 189 18.07 42.11 -5.34
N ARG A 190 19.11 42.91 -5.06
CA ARG A 190 19.56 43.22 -3.69
C ARG A 190 18.45 43.85 -2.84
N LEU A 191 17.74 44.86 -3.36
CA LEU A 191 16.64 45.52 -2.66
C LEU A 191 15.48 44.56 -2.33
N ARG A 192 15.14 43.63 -3.24
CA ARG A 192 14.13 42.57 -2.98
C ARG A 192 14.57 41.61 -1.88
N LYS A 193 15.82 41.12 -1.89
CA LYS A 193 16.37 40.28 -0.81
C LYS A 193 16.34 41.00 0.56
N MET A 194 16.54 42.32 0.58
CA MET A 194 16.38 43.17 1.77
C MET A 194 14.92 43.45 2.19
N LYS A 195 13.92 42.80 1.56
CA LYS A 195 12.48 43.04 1.74
C LYS A 195 12.05 44.52 1.58
N LYS A 196 12.80 45.31 0.81
CA LYS A 196 12.43 46.71 0.51
C LYS A 196 11.43 46.73 -0.66
N PRO A 197 10.28 47.42 -0.55
CA PRO A 197 9.24 47.38 -1.57
C PRO A 197 9.64 48.20 -2.81
N VAL A 198 9.86 47.50 -3.93
CA VAL A 198 10.16 48.09 -5.24
C VAL A 198 8.90 48.08 -6.08
N HIS A 199 8.13 49.17 -6.06
CA HIS A 199 6.83 49.29 -6.73
C HIS A 199 6.92 49.43 -8.26
N GLY A 200 8.11 49.54 -8.84
CA GLY A 200 8.35 49.63 -10.27
C GLY A 200 9.82 49.88 -10.59
N VAL A 201 10.22 49.58 -11.83
CA VAL A 201 11.57 49.82 -12.36
C VAL A 201 11.42 50.50 -13.72
N GLY A 202 11.91 51.73 -13.84
CA GLY A 202 11.86 52.50 -15.09
C GLY A 202 13.23 52.56 -15.76
N CYS A 203 13.27 52.37 -17.08
CA CYS A 203 14.45 52.61 -17.91
C CYS A 203 14.04 53.39 -19.17
N ALA A 204 14.76 54.47 -19.49
CA ALA A 204 14.59 55.22 -20.71
C ALA A 204 15.73 54.87 -21.68
N SER A 205 15.39 54.31 -22.84
CA SER A 205 16.36 53.86 -23.85
C SER A 205 15.79 54.05 -25.25
N THR A 206 16.65 53.91 -26.26
CA THR A 206 16.29 54.05 -27.69
C THR A 206 16.84 52.84 -28.47
N GLY A 207 15.93 52.02 -29.02
CA GLY A 207 16.22 50.75 -29.70
C GLY A 207 15.54 49.55 -29.02
N ASP A 208 15.84 48.33 -29.49
CA ASP A 208 15.24 47.06 -29.02
C ASP A 208 15.60 46.63 -27.58
N THR A 209 16.25 47.51 -26.81
CA THR A 209 16.67 47.28 -25.41
C THR A 209 15.51 46.92 -24.47
N SER A 210 14.27 47.23 -24.82
CA SER A 210 13.06 46.78 -24.11
C SER A 210 12.93 45.24 -24.05
N ALA A 211 13.34 44.53 -25.11
CA ALA A 211 13.31 43.07 -25.14
C ALA A 211 14.38 42.48 -24.21
N ALA A 212 15.59 43.04 -24.23
CA ALA A 212 16.69 42.64 -23.33
C ALA A 212 16.32 42.84 -21.85
N LEU A 213 15.79 44.01 -21.49
CA LEU A 213 15.34 44.26 -20.11
C LEU A 213 14.23 43.28 -19.69
N SER A 214 13.29 42.98 -20.58
CA SER A 214 12.23 41.99 -20.32
C SER A 214 12.81 40.59 -20.09
N ALA A 215 13.82 40.18 -20.87
CA ALA A 215 14.52 38.90 -20.70
C ALA A 215 15.31 38.84 -19.37
N TYR A 216 16.01 39.91 -18.99
CA TYR A 216 16.71 39.97 -17.69
C TYR A 216 15.74 39.98 -16.50
N CYS A 217 14.60 40.69 -16.60
CA CYS A 217 13.56 40.64 -15.58
C CYS A 217 12.91 39.26 -15.46
N ALA A 218 12.61 38.60 -16.60
CA ALA A 218 12.13 37.22 -16.61
C ALA A 218 13.17 36.25 -16.00
N SER A 219 14.44 36.38 -16.36
CA SER A 219 15.54 35.60 -15.79
C SER A 219 15.71 35.82 -14.27
N ALA A 220 15.54 37.05 -13.78
CA ALA A 220 15.57 37.35 -12.35
C ALA A 220 14.38 36.71 -11.59
N VAL A 221 13.17 36.73 -12.18
CA VAL A 221 11.99 36.06 -11.62
C VAL A 221 12.15 34.54 -11.65
N MET A 222 12.69 33.98 -12.74
CA MET A 222 13.00 32.55 -12.86
C MET A 222 14.02 32.10 -11.81
N SER A 223 15.09 32.89 -11.59
CA SER A 223 16.07 32.62 -10.54
C SER A 223 15.49 32.74 -9.13
N HIS A 224 14.58 33.68 -8.89
CA HIS A 224 13.86 33.80 -7.61
C HIS A 224 13.03 32.54 -7.34
N LYS A 225 12.15 32.15 -8.29
CA LYS A 225 11.35 30.93 -8.20
C LYS A 225 12.19 29.66 -8.09
N LYS A 226 13.39 29.62 -8.70
CA LYS A 226 14.33 28.50 -8.59
C LYS A 226 15.03 28.43 -7.22
N MET A 227 15.24 29.57 -6.55
CA MET A 227 15.69 29.59 -5.15
C MET A 227 14.55 29.20 -4.20
N GLU A 228 13.33 29.70 -4.42
CA GLU A 228 12.14 29.35 -3.63
C GLU A 228 11.85 27.85 -3.72
N LYS A 229 11.77 27.26 -4.92
CA LYS A 229 11.67 25.80 -5.10
C LYS A 229 12.78 25.03 -4.39
N LYS A 230 14.02 25.52 -4.44
CA LYS A 230 15.15 24.88 -3.72
C LYS A 230 15.02 24.99 -2.20
N GLN A 231 14.42 26.05 -1.68
CA GLN A 231 14.16 26.22 -0.25
C GLN A 231 12.95 25.41 0.21
N GLN A 232 11.82 25.42 -0.52
CA GLN A 232 10.66 24.56 -0.26
C GLN A 232 11.03 23.09 -0.32
N LYS A 233 11.78 22.64 -1.35
CA LYS A 233 12.28 21.27 -1.44
C LYS A 233 13.19 20.91 -0.27
N LYS A 234 14.05 21.83 0.18
CA LYS A 234 14.89 21.58 1.36
C LYS A 234 14.07 21.50 2.65
N ILE A 235 13.01 22.29 2.81
CA ILE A 235 12.08 22.19 3.94
C ILE A 235 11.39 20.81 3.92
N MET A 236 10.85 20.40 2.77
CA MET A 236 10.26 19.08 2.56
C MET A 236 11.23 17.93 2.89
N GLU A 237 12.48 17.99 2.40
CA GLU A 237 13.55 17.02 2.70
C GLU A 237 13.94 16.99 4.19
N GLN A 238 13.67 18.05 4.95
CA GLN A 238 13.97 18.16 6.39
C GLN A 238 12.76 17.87 7.28
N GLU A 239 11.53 17.98 6.77
CA GLU A 239 10.29 17.92 7.54
C GLU A 239 9.50 16.62 7.30
N PHE A 240 9.48 16.08 6.07
CA PHE A 240 8.65 14.90 5.74
C PHE A 240 9.44 13.64 5.38
N LYS A 241 10.67 13.76 4.87
CA LYS A 241 11.50 12.60 4.46
C LYS A 241 11.83 11.70 5.65
N GLY A 242 11.64 10.38 5.50
CA GLY A 242 11.83 9.40 6.57
C GLY A 242 10.72 9.35 7.64
N GLN A 243 9.62 10.09 7.49
CA GLN A 243 8.48 9.98 8.42
C GLN A 243 7.59 8.77 8.07
N THR A 244 7.30 7.93 9.06
CA THR A 244 6.49 6.71 8.90
C THR A 244 4.98 6.94 8.95
N ARG A 245 4.53 8.20 9.07
CA ARG A 245 3.12 8.60 9.20
C ARG A 245 2.88 9.94 8.51
N LEU A 246 1.68 10.14 7.97
CA LEU A 246 1.31 11.39 7.32
C LEU A 246 1.06 12.53 8.35
N PRO A 247 1.30 13.80 7.97
CA PRO A 247 0.94 14.96 8.79
C PRO A 247 -0.56 15.05 9.07
N LYS A 248 -0.94 15.41 10.29
CA LYS A 248 -2.34 15.41 10.76
C LYS A 248 -3.12 16.69 10.43
N PHE A 249 -2.52 17.67 9.77
CA PHE A 249 -3.14 18.98 9.48
C PHE A 249 -4.17 18.95 8.34
N ALA A 250 -4.23 17.87 7.56
CA ALA A 250 -5.19 17.67 6.47
C ALA A 250 -5.91 16.33 6.66
N ILE A 251 -7.23 16.36 6.79
CA ILE A 251 -8.04 15.18 7.12
C ILE A 251 -9.06 14.94 6.00
N PRO A 252 -8.98 13.82 5.25
CA PRO A 252 -9.93 13.49 4.19
C PRO A 252 -11.34 13.27 4.76
N LYS A 253 -12.36 13.47 3.91
CA LYS A 253 -13.79 13.25 4.22
C LYS A 253 -14.47 12.37 3.18
N SER A 254 -14.27 12.69 1.90
CA SER A 254 -14.81 11.92 0.78
C SER A 254 -13.90 11.96 -0.44
N TYR A 255 -13.92 10.88 -1.22
CA TYR A 255 -13.19 10.72 -2.47
C TYR A 255 -14.19 10.49 -3.63
N ASN A 256 -14.23 11.39 -4.61
CA ASN A 256 -14.73 11.04 -5.95
C ASN A 256 -13.55 10.48 -6.73
N LEU A 257 -13.55 9.19 -7.07
CA LEU A 257 -12.48 8.53 -7.81
C LEU A 257 -12.98 8.12 -9.19
N TYR A 258 -12.33 8.61 -10.24
CA TYR A 258 -12.56 8.22 -11.63
C TYR A 258 -11.32 7.50 -12.19
N LEU A 259 -11.53 6.33 -12.80
CA LEU A 259 -10.47 5.50 -13.39
C LEU A 259 -10.77 5.17 -14.86
N GLN A 260 -9.72 5.16 -15.69
CA GLN A 260 -9.79 4.82 -17.11
C GLN A 260 -8.64 3.87 -17.48
N PRO A 261 -8.79 2.55 -17.27
CA PRO A 261 -7.78 1.56 -17.64
C PRO A 261 -7.80 1.24 -19.14
N ASP A 262 -6.63 1.38 -19.78
CA ASP A 262 -6.37 0.76 -21.08
C ASP A 262 -5.84 -0.66 -20.86
N LEU A 263 -6.75 -1.64 -21.03
CA LEU A 263 -6.44 -3.06 -20.90
C LEU A 263 -5.55 -3.60 -22.03
N PHE A 264 -5.37 -2.88 -23.15
CA PHE A 264 -4.47 -3.27 -24.23
C PHE A 264 -3.07 -2.69 -24.01
N ALA A 265 -2.96 -1.40 -23.70
CA ALA A 265 -1.70 -0.73 -23.41
C ALA A 265 -1.19 -0.94 -21.97
N CYS A 266 -1.93 -1.70 -21.15
CA CYS A 266 -1.58 -2.09 -19.78
C CYS A 266 -1.26 -0.90 -18.85
N ASN A 267 -2.04 0.18 -18.96
CA ASN A 267 -1.92 1.38 -18.14
C ASN A 267 -3.30 1.94 -17.78
N PHE A 268 -3.33 3.01 -16.99
CA PHE A 268 -4.57 3.71 -16.67
C PHE A 268 -4.32 5.20 -16.46
N SER A 269 -5.28 6.04 -16.86
CA SER A 269 -5.43 7.41 -16.35
C SER A 269 -6.49 7.45 -15.25
N GLY A 270 -6.47 8.51 -14.45
CA GLY A 270 -7.47 8.73 -13.42
C GLY A 270 -7.56 10.18 -12.96
N THR A 271 -8.63 10.46 -12.23
CA THR A 271 -8.86 11.73 -11.55
C THR A 271 -9.43 11.44 -10.18
N VAL A 272 -8.90 12.10 -9.15
CA VAL A 272 -9.44 12.02 -7.80
C VAL A 272 -9.73 13.43 -7.29
N GLU A 273 -10.95 13.62 -6.77
CA GLU A 273 -11.34 14.82 -6.01
C GLU A 273 -11.53 14.41 -4.55
N ILE A 274 -10.65 14.89 -3.69
CA ILE A 274 -10.63 14.60 -2.27
C ILE A 274 -11.16 15.82 -1.52
N ARG A 275 -12.35 15.71 -0.92
CA ARG A 275 -12.82 16.69 0.05
C ARG A 275 -12.10 16.46 1.36
N LEU A 276 -11.49 17.50 1.91
CA LEU A 276 -10.69 17.43 3.13
C LEU A 276 -10.86 18.68 4.00
N THR A 277 -10.62 18.53 5.30
CA THR A 277 -10.53 19.65 6.24
C THR A 277 -9.07 19.95 6.52
N ILE A 278 -8.65 21.20 6.32
CA ILE A 278 -7.38 21.75 6.83
C ILE A 278 -7.62 22.22 8.27
N THR A 279 -6.92 21.65 9.25
CA THR A 279 -7.10 21.97 10.68
C THR A 279 -6.14 23.04 11.18
N GLU A 280 -4.99 23.20 10.53
CA GLU A 280 -3.93 24.16 10.88
C GLU A 280 -3.40 24.83 9.60
N PRO A 281 -3.04 26.14 9.60
CA PRO A 281 -2.57 26.82 8.40
C PRO A 281 -1.28 26.18 7.86
N THR A 282 -1.27 25.81 6.58
CA THR A 282 -0.16 25.03 5.98
C THR A 282 0.21 25.52 4.58
N SER A 283 1.50 25.54 4.26
CA SER A 283 2.00 25.78 2.89
C SER A 283 2.21 24.48 2.09
N PHE A 284 1.79 23.34 2.62
CA PHE A 284 1.96 22.02 2.00
C PHE A 284 0.70 21.16 2.17
N ILE A 285 0.39 20.35 1.17
CA ILE A 285 -0.44 19.15 1.34
C ILE A 285 0.46 17.93 1.11
N VAL A 286 0.36 16.94 2.00
CA VAL A 286 1.16 15.70 1.98
C VAL A 286 0.21 14.50 2.09
N LEU A 287 0.35 13.56 1.18
CA LEU A 287 -0.42 12.31 1.07
C LEU A 287 0.44 11.21 0.45
N ASN A 288 -0.03 9.95 0.39
CA ASN A 288 0.71 8.87 -0.26
C ASN A 288 0.46 8.83 -1.77
N SER A 289 1.50 8.43 -2.51
CA SER A 289 1.49 8.18 -3.95
C SER A 289 2.73 7.36 -4.31
N LEU A 290 2.60 6.38 -5.21
CA LEU A 290 3.72 5.51 -5.60
C LEU A 290 3.51 4.97 -7.00
N GLU A 291 4.53 5.01 -7.86
CA GLU A 291 4.46 4.56 -9.27
C GLU A 291 3.38 5.28 -10.12
N LEU A 292 2.89 6.44 -9.64
CA LEU A 292 1.91 7.30 -10.31
C LEU A 292 2.57 8.58 -10.86
N ILE A 293 2.30 8.89 -12.12
CA ILE A 293 2.66 10.17 -12.75
C ILE A 293 1.52 11.16 -12.50
N ILE A 294 1.82 12.31 -11.91
CA ILE A 294 0.86 13.37 -11.61
C ILE A 294 0.92 14.46 -12.71
N HIS A 295 -0.23 14.82 -13.29
CA HIS A 295 -0.34 15.75 -14.44
C HIS A 295 -0.84 17.14 -14.04
N GLU A 296 -1.98 17.22 -13.35
CA GLU A 296 -2.46 18.43 -12.67
C GLU A 296 -2.75 18.11 -11.20
N ALA A 297 -2.43 19.06 -10.31
CA ALA A 297 -2.91 19.06 -8.94
C ALA A 297 -3.40 20.46 -8.58
N SER A 298 -4.48 20.57 -7.80
CA SER A 298 -5.03 21.85 -7.36
C SER A 298 -5.91 21.73 -6.14
N PHE A 299 -5.93 22.76 -5.29
CA PHE A 299 -6.77 22.82 -4.10
C PHE A 299 -7.75 24.00 -4.21
N THR A 300 -9.04 23.78 -3.96
CA THR A 300 -10.07 24.82 -3.97
C THR A 300 -10.71 24.93 -2.59
N SER A 301 -10.58 26.09 -1.94
CA SER A 301 -11.15 26.36 -0.61
C SER A 301 -12.64 26.66 -0.70
N GLU A 302 -13.48 25.95 0.05
CA GLU A 302 -14.93 26.15 0.05
C GLU A 302 -15.35 27.45 0.73
N SER A 303 -14.48 28.05 1.55
CA SER A 303 -14.77 29.29 2.27
C SER A 303 -14.83 30.53 1.37
N ASN A 304 -14.19 30.48 0.20
CA ASN A 304 -13.98 31.64 -0.68
C ASN A 304 -13.89 31.31 -2.18
N ASP A 305 -14.11 30.04 -2.57
CA ASP A 305 -14.02 29.52 -3.96
C ASP A 305 -12.66 29.78 -4.63
N GLN A 306 -11.59 29.90 -3.84
CA GLN A 306 -10.25 30.20 -4.34
C GLN A 306 -9.54 28.91 -4.76
N LYS A 307 -9.40 28.68 -6.08
CA LYS A 307 -8.51 27.64 -6.64
C LYS A 307 -7.04 28.08 -6.52
N CYS A 308 -6.28 27.37 -5.69
CA CYS A 308 -4.84 27.45 -5.57
C CYS A 308 -4.18 26.33 -6.38
N LEU A 309 -3.12 26.66 -7.12
CA LEU A 309 -2.23 25.68 -7.75
C LEU A 309 -0.97 25.52 -6.90
N PRO A 310 -0.44 24.31 -6.72
CA PRO A 310 0.84 24.11 -6.06
C PRO A 310 1.98 24.63 -6.95
N ILE A 311 3.04 25.14 -6.35
CA ILE A 311 4.19 25.71 -7.08
C ILE A 311 5.10 24.64 -7.67
N ASP A 312 5.05 23.42 -7.12
CA ASP A 312 5.77 22.23 -7.55
C ASP A 312 4.90 20.99 -7.30
N VAL A 313 5.29 19.86 -7.88
CA VAL A 313 4.68 18.56 -7.60
C VAL A 313 5.84 17.59 -7.34
N VAL A 314 5.95 17.08 -6.12
CA VAL A 314 7.10 16.25 -5.73
C VAL A 314 6.61 14.89 -5.25
N VAL A 315 6.92 13.85 -6.02
CA VAL A 315 6.78 12.45 -5.60
C VAL A 315 8.15 12.01 -5.06
N ASP A 316 8.15 11.32 -3.93
CA ASP A 316 9.30 10.63 -3.37
C ASP A 316 8.95 9.14 -3.23
N ASP A 317 9.42 8.32 -4.18
CA ASP A 317 9.15 6.88 -4.22
C ASP A 317 9.93 6.09 -3.14
N GLU A 318 10.84 6.70 -2.38
CA GLU A 318 11.52 6.03 -1.25
C GLU A 318 10.65 6.03 0.01
N ASP A 319 9.94 7.14 0.26
CA ASP A 319 9.00 7.31 1.38
C ASP A 319 7.52 7.08 0.97
N GLU A 320 7.27 6.83 -0.32
CA GLU A 320 5.94 6.60 -0.92
C GLU A 320 4.95 7.78 -0.72
N ILE A 321 5.46 9.02 -0.83
CA ILE A 321 4.71 10.26 -0.60
C ILE A 321 4.65 11.19 -1.81
N LEU A 322 3.54 11.92 -1.90
CA LEU A 322 3.32 13.09 -2.75
C LEU A 322 3.27 14.35 -1.87
N VAL A 323 4.08 15.35 -2.20
CA VAL A 323 4.09 16.67 -1.57
C VAL A 323 3.72 17.74 -2.58
N LEU A 324 2.72 18.54 -2.21
CA LEU A 324 2.18 19.66 -2.97
C LEU A 324 2.46 20.97 -2.20
N PRO A 325 3.58 21.66 -2.45
CA PRO A 325 3.88 22.97 -1.87
C PRO A 325 3.06 24.09 -2.53
N PHE A 326 2.64 25.09 -1.75
CA PHE A 326 1.92 26.28 -2.19
C PHE A 326 2.71 27.56 -1.87
N ASP A 327 2.47 28.63 -2.65
CA ASP A 327 3.16 29.93 -2.54
C ASP A 327 2.65 30.72 -1.31
N GLU A 328 1.33 30.69 -1.09
CA GLU A 328 0.63 31.29 0.04
C GLU A 328 0.06 30.17 0.95
N PRO A 329 0.06 30.32 2.28
CA PRO A 329 -0.50 29.31 3.20
C PRO A 329 -2.01 29.09 2.98
N ILE A 330 -2.39 27.82 2.88
CA ILE A 330 -3.79 27.40 2.91
C ILE A 330 -4.34 27.65 4.32
N SER A 331 -5.50 28.29 4.39
CA SER A 331 -6.18 28.61 5.66
C SER A 331 -6.99 27.42 6.19
N VAL A 332 -7.25 27.43 7.50
CA VAL A 332 -8.10 26.45 8.19
C VAL A 332 -9.52 26.48 7.61
N GLY A 333 -10.06 25.31 7.28
CA GLY A 333 -11.38 25.15 6.67
C GLY A 333 -11.47 23.93 5.75
N ASP A 334 -12.65 23.73 5.15
CA ASP A 334 -12.88 22.65 4.18
C ASP A 334 -12.50 23.08 2.75
N GLY A 335 -12.06 22.12 1.95
CA GLY A 335 -11.72 22.32 0.55
C GLY A 335 -11.61 21.02 -0.24
N VAL A 336 -11.53 21.16 -1.57
CA VAL A 336 -11.40 20.03 -2.51
C VAL A 336 -10.02 20.06 -3.15
N LEU A 337 -9.27 18.99 -2.93
CA LEU A 337 -8.02 18.68 -3.63
C LEU A 337 -8.34 17.83 -4.87
N LYS A 338 -8.18 18.39 -6.06
CA LYS A 338 -8.28 17.64 -7.33
C LYS A 338 -6.89 17.28 -7.83
N ILE A 339 -6.69 16.00 -8.18
CA ILE A 339 -5.45 15.49 -8.80
C ILE A 339 -5.80 14.66 -10.04
N GLU A 340 -5.12 14.90 -11.14
CA GLU A 340 -5.17 14.12 -12.38
C GLU A 340 -3.85 13.35 -12.53
N PHE A 341 -3.92 12.05 -12.81
CA PHE A 341 -2.77 11.14 -12.74
C PHE A 341 -2.86 9.99 -13.75
N SER A 342 -1.75 9.26 -13.92
CA SER A 342 -1.71 7.99 -14.66
C SER A 342 -0.71 7.00 -14.05
N GLY A 343 -1.02 5.71 -14.09
CA GLY A 343 -0.16 4.63 -13.63
C GLY A 343 -0.09 3.45 -14.60
N SER A 344 0.73 2.45 -14.28
CA SER A 344 0.85 1.20 -15.06
C SER A 344 0.08 0.06 -14.39
N LEU A 345 -0.62 -0.76 -15.17
CA LEU A 345 -1.31 -1.96 -14.68
C LEU A 345 -0.28 -3.06 -14.47
N ASN A 346 0.33 -3.06 -13.29
CA ASN A 346 1.46 -3.92 -12.93
C ASN A 346 1.08 -5.42 -12.87
N GLU A 347 2.08 -6.30 -12.72
CA GLU A 347 1.91 -7.77 -12.61
C GLU A 347 2.27 -8.32 -11.22
N HIS A 348 2.34 -7.44 -10.21
CA HIS A 348 2.79 -7.76 -8.85
C HIS A 348 1.66 -8.16 -7.89
N LEU A 349 0.43 -8.31 -8.40
CA LEU A 349 -0.76 -8.72 -7.64
C LEU A 349 -1.06 -7.82 -6.42
N ARG A 350 -0.79 -6.51 -6.58
CA ARG A 350 -0.98 -5.42 -5.61
C ARG A 350 -1.17 -4.09 -6.33
N GLY A 351 -1.75 -3.11 -5.66
CA GLY A 351 -2.20 -1.86 -6.29
C GLY A 351 -3.32 -2.13 -7.27
N PHE A 352 -3.40 -1.36 -8.35
CA PHE A 352 -4.27 -1.65 -9.50
C PHE A 352 -3.46 -2.44 -10.53
N TYR A 353 -3.72 -3.74 -10.63
CA TYR A 353 -2.86 -4.68 -11.35
C TYR A 353 -3.62 -5.42 -12.45
N ARG A 354 -2.87 -5.87 -13.45
CA ARG A 354 -3.34 -6.73 -14.53
C ARG A 354 -3.22 -8.19 -14.11
N CYS A 355 -4.31 -8.93 -14.30
CA CYS A 355 -4.27 -10.40 -14.34
C CYS A 355 -4.88 -10.88 -15.65
N THR A 356 -4.75 -12.17 -15.94
CA THR A 356 -5.02 -12.72 -17.27
C THR A 356 -5.82 -14.02 -17.26
N TYR A 357 -6.74 -14.14 -18.20
CA TYR A 357 -7.62 -15.30 -18.36
C TYR A 357 -7.64 -15.78 -19.82
N LEU A 358 -8.20 -16.97 -20.04
CA LEU A 358 -8.44 -17.52 -21.37
C LEU A 358 -9.91 -17.37 -21.75
N ASP A 359 -10.17 -16.80 -22.93
CA ASP A 359 -11.48 -16.77 -23.58
C ASP A 359 -11.39 -17.64 -24.85
N GLY A 360 -11.80 -18.91 -24.72
CA GLY A 360 -11.41 -19.96 -25.65
C GLY A 360 -9.88 -20.14 -25.66
N GLU A 361 -9.26 -20.06 -26.85
CA GLU A 361 -7.80 -20.09 -27.00
C GLU A 361 -7.15 -18.70 -26.85
N THR A 362 -7.94 -17.62 -26.75
CA THR A 362 -7.41 -16.25 -26.71
C THR A 362 -7.09 -15.83 -25.27
N LYS A 363 -5.83 -15.52 -24.98
CA LYS A 363 -5.44 -14.89 -23.71
C LYS A 363 -5.92 -13.44 -23.68
N LYS A 364 -6.73 -13.08 -22.68
CA LYS A 364 -7.28 -11.73 -22.47
C LYS A 364 -6.83 -11.13 -21.14
N ASN A 365 -6.82 -9.81 -21.11
CA ASN A 365 -6.47 -9.02 -19.93
C ASN A 365 -7.73 -8.69 -19.12
N MET A 366 -7.58 -8.67 -17.81
CA MET A 366 -8.52 -8.16 -16.82
C MET A 366 -7.74 -7.36 -15.77
N VAL A 367 -8.44 -6.56 -14.97
CA VAL A 367 -7.82 -5.82 -13.86
C VAL A 367 -8.55 -6.08 -12.56
N ALA A 368 -7.77 -6.09 -11.48
CA ALA A 368 -8.24 -6.17 -10.12
C ALA A 368 -7.39 -5.26 -9.22
N THR A 369 -7.91 -4.98 -8.04
CA THR A 369 -7.24 -4.23 -6.98
C THR A 369 -6.82 -5.16 -5.85
N GLN A 370 -5.64 -4.94 -5.28
CA GLN A 370 -5.27 -5.46 -3.96
C GLN A 370 -4.51 -4.36 -3.22
N PHE A 371 -5.13 -3.79 -2.19
CA PHE A 371 -4.61 -2.58 -1.54
C PHE A 371 -4.10 -2.79 -0.10
N GLU A 372 -4.45 -3.90 0.57
CA GLU A 372 -3.87 -4.19 1.89
C GLU A 372 -2.40 -4.63 1.74
N ALA A 373 -1.45 -4.08 2.50
CA ALA A 373 -1.63 -3.07 3.55
C ALA A 373 -1.63 -1.61 3.04
N VAL A 374 -0.74 -1.29 2.11
CA VAL A 374 -0.39 0.10 1.77
C VAL A 374 -0.21 0.28 0.26
N ASP A 375 -1.08 -0.36 -0.53
CA ASP A 375 -0.98 -0.37 -1.99
C ASP A 375 -2.10 0.42 -2.68
N ALA A 376 -3.05 1.05 -1.95
CA ALA A 376 -4.04 1.96 -2.57
C ALA A 376 -3.36 3.18 -3.23
N ARG A 377 -2.27 3.65 -2.63
CA ARG A 377 -1.34 4.68 -3.18
C ARG A 377 -0.75 4.36 -4.57
N ARG A 378 -0.82 3.11 -5.04
CA ARG A 378 -0.45 2.69 -6.41
C ARG A 378 -1.61 2.75 -7.41
N CYS A 379 -2.83 3.05 -6.96
CA CYS A 379 -4.01 3.21 -7.81
C CYS A 379 -4.46 4.67 -7.88
N PHE A 380 -4.40 5.41 -6.78
CA PHE A 380 -4.72 6.84 -6.73
C PHE A 380 -3.99 7.49 -5.55
N PRO A 381 -3.61 8.79 -5.63
CA PRO A 381 -3.02 9.48 -4.49
C PRO A 381 -4.03 9.62 -3.36
N CYS A 382 -3.67 9.23 -2.14
CA CYS A 382 -4.59 9.22 -1.00
C CYS A 382 -3.88 9.26 0.36
N TRP A 383 -4.64 9.55 1.42
CA TRP A 383 -4.19 9.35 2.80
C TRP A 383 -4.26 7.87 3.16
N ASP A 384 -3.22 7.12 2.79
CA ASP A 384 -3.22 5.65 2.79
C ASP A 384 -2.85 5.06 4.16
N GLU A 385 -3.64 5.43 5.17
CA GLU A 385 -3.56 4.95 6.55
C GLU A 385 -4.93 4.44 7.04
N PRO A 386 -5.02 3.32 7.77
CA PRO A 386 -6.30 2.68 8.08
C PRO A 386 -7.23 3.52 8.97
N ALA A 387 -6.68 4.39 9.83
CA ALA A 387 -7.46 5.32 10.66
C ALA A 387 -8.11 6.48 9.87
N LEU A 388 -7.61 6.82 8.69
CA LEU A 388 -8.04 8.01 7.93
C LEU A 388 -9.24 7.69 7.02
N LYS A 389 -10.31 7.16 7.64
CA LYS A 389 -11.54 6.74 6.97
C LYS A 389 -12.25 7.89 6.26
N ALA A 390 -12.79 7.58 5.09
CA ALA A 390 -13.57 8.50 4.24
C ALA A 390 -14.70 7.74 3.53
N THR A 391 -15.63 8.46 2.89
CA THR A 391 -16.56 7.87 1.92
C THR A 391 -15.93 7.85 0.53
N PHE A 392 -16.28 6.86 -0.29
CA PHE A 392 -15.74 6.69 -1.63
C PHE A 392 -16.86 6.55 -2.64
N ARG A 393 -16.83 7.39 -3.68
CA ARG A 393 -17.67 7.28 -4.87
C ARG A 393 -16.79 6.96 -6.06
N VAL A 394 -16.85 5.72 -6.50
CA VAL A 394 -16.03 5.21 -7.62
C VAL A 394 -16.82 5.32 -8.94
N ALA A 395 -16.14 5.75 -10.00
CA ALA A 395 -16.57 5.63 -11.38
C ALA A 395 -15.43 5.05 -12.23
N ILE A 396 -15.75 4.21 -13.20
CA ILE A 396 -14.76 3.58 -14.08
C ILE A 396 -15.25 3.45 -15.52
N ASP A 397 -14.37 3.76 -16.47
CA ASP A 397 -14.57 3.41 -17.88
C ASP A 397 -14.19 1.95 -18.12
N ALA A 398 -15.05 1.22 -18.83
CA ALA A 398 -14.81 -0.15 -19.25
C ALA A 398 -15.34 -0.38 -20.68
N PRO A 399 -14.76 -1.30 -21.48
CA PRO A 399 -15.42 -1.81 -22.67
C PRO A 399 -16.83 -2.36 -22.35
N VAL A 400 -17.80 -2.14 -23.23
CA VAL A 400 -19.22 -2.44 -22.98
C VAL A 400 -19.48 -3.91 -22.61
N GLU A 401 -18.68 -4.83 -23.15
CA GLU A 401 -18.75 -6.27 -22.94
C GLU A 401 -18.17 -6.76 -21.60
N LEU A 402 -17.49 -5.90 -20.84
CA LEU A 402 -16.96 -6.23 -19.52
C LEU A 402 -17.96 -5.96 -18.41
N THR A 403 -17.89 -6.77 -17.36
CA THR A 403 -18.52 -6.51 -16.07
C THR A 403 -17.57 -5.66 -15.24
N ALA A 404 -18.07 -4.53 -14.74
CA ALA A 404 -17.37 -3.69 -13.77
C ALA A 404 -17.94 -3.93 -12.37
N LEU A 405 -17.08 -4.23 -11.40
CA LEU A 405 -17.43 -4.47 -10.00
C LEU A 405 -16.67 -3.50 -9.11
N SER A 406 -17.33 -3.01 -8.06
CA SER A 406 -16.72 -2.25 -6.96
C SER A 406 -17.49 -2.49 -5.65
N ASN A 407 -17.08 -1.84 -4.57
CA ASN A 407 -17.63 -1.99 -3.21
C ASN A 407 -19.15 -1.88 -3.13
N MET A 408 -19.71 -0.88 -3.82
CA MET A 408 -21.13 -0.50 -3.75
C MET A 408 -21.91 -0.95 -5.00
N PRO A 409 -23.27 -0.91 -4.97
CA PRO A 409 -24.06 -1.13 -6.18
C PRO A 409 -23.78 -0.08 -7.26
N VAL A 410 -24.03 -0.42 -8.52
CA VAL A 410 -24.08 0.56 -9.62
C VAL A 410 -25.20 1.58 -9.34
N ALA A 411 -24.87 2.86 -9.47
CA ALA A 411 -25.81 3.98 -9.40
C ALA A 411 -26.27 4.42 -10.80
N ASP A 412 -25.37 4.37 -11.78
CA ASP A 412 -25.58 4.87 -13.14
C ASP A 412 -24.59 4.18 -14.11
N GLU A 413 -25.01 3.92 -15.34
CA GLU A 413 -24.16 3.35 -16.42
C GLU A 413 -24.45 4.13 -17.72
N LYS A 414 -23.43 4.82 -18.25
CA LYS A 414 -23.54 5.58 -19.50
C LYS A 414 -22.69 4.95 -20.60
N ILE A 415 -23.30 4.67 -21.75
CA ILE A 415 -22.61 4.07 -22.91
C ILE A 415 -22.18 5.17 -23.89
N HIS A 416 -20.89 5.15 -24.24
CA HIS A 416 -20.22 6.11 -25.12
C HIS A 416 -19.46 5.34 -26.22
N GLY A 417 -20.21 4.85 -27.20
CA GLY A 417 -19.68 3.97 -28.26
C GLY A 417 -19.38 2.57 -27.73
N ASN A 418 -18.13 2.14 -27.84
CA ASN A 418 -17.68 0.81 -27.35
C ASN A 418 -17.22 0.83 -25.87
N ILE A 419 -17.19 2.01 -25.24
CA ILE A 419 -16.85 2.19 -23.82
C ILE A 419 -18.14 2.55 -23.07
N LYS A 420 -18.22 2.16 -21.81
CA LYS A 420 -19.22 2.61 -20.84
C LYS A 420 -18.56 3.13 -19.58
N THR A 421 -19.10 4.21 -19.03
CA THR A 421 -18.73 4.74 -17.72
C THR A 421 -19.70 4.20 -16.69
N VAL A 422 -19.23 3.32 -15.81
CA VAL A 422 -20.00 2.74 -14.70
C VAL A 422 -19.73 3.55 -13.44
N THR A 423 -20.75 4.17 -12.88
CA THR A 423 -20.67 4.94 -11.62
C THR A 423 -21.34 4.15 -10.50
N PHE A 424 -20.62 3.92 -9.42
CA PHE A 424 -21.13 3.25 -8.23
C PHE A 424 -21.75 4.24 -7.22
N GLN A 425 -22.56 3.72 -6.30
CA GLN A 425 -23.06 4.48 -5.15
C GLN A 425 -21.91 4.84 -4.20
N GLU A 426 -22.09 5.89 -3.40
CA GLU A 426 -21.10 6.30 -2.39
C GLU A 426 -21.06 5.31 -1.23
N SER A 427 -19.86 4.93 -0.78
CA SER A 427 -19.65 4.01 0.34
C SER A 427 -19.96 4.66 1.70
N PRO A 428 -20.23 3.87 2.76
CA PRO A 428 -20.05 4.36 4.13
C PRO A 428 -18.56 4.67 4.40
N LEU A 429 -18.28 5.27 5.55
CA LEU A 429 -16.91 5.54 6.02
C LEU A 429 -16.10 4.24 6.12
N MET A 430 -15.08 4.11 5.30
CA MET A 430 -14.14 2.97 5.28
C MET A 430 -12.71 3.44 5.02
N SER A 431 -11.76 2.52 5.17
CA SER A 431 -10.32 2.80 4.97
C SER A 431 -9.91 2.60 3.50
N THR A 432 -8.82 3.25 3.07
CA THR A 432 -8.32 3.19 1.68
C THR A 432 -8.09 1.77 1.17
N TYR A 433 -7.50 0.90 2.01
CA TYR A 433 -7.19 -0.49 1.67
C TYR A 433 -8.41 -1.36 1.33
N LEU A 434 -9.62 -0.90 1.68
CA LEU A 434 -10.88 -1.59 1.43
C LEU A 434 -11.58 -1.16 0.15
N VAL A 435 -11.10 -0.12 -0.54
CA VAL A 435 -11.58 0.23 -1.88
C VAL A 435 -11.24 -0.91 -2.83
N ALA A 436 -12.19 -1.34 -3.65
CA ALA A 436 -11.97 -2.39 -4.64
C ALA A 436 -12.61 -2.08 -5.99
N VAL A 437 -11.92 -2.50 -7.05
CA VAL A 437 -12.38 -2.43 -8.44
C VAL A 437 -11.91 -3.65 -9.20
N VAL A 438 -12.82 -4.32 -9.92
CA VAL A 438 -12.49 -5.43 -10.82
C VAL A 438 -13.21 -5.24 -12.15
N LEU A 439 -12.48 -5.32 -13.26
CA LEU A 439 -13.04 -5.37 -14.62
C LEU A 439 -12.69 -6.72 -15.26
N GLY A 440 -13.69 -7.46 -15.73
CA GLY A 440 -13.47 -8.75 -16.40
C GLY A 440 -14.73 -9.31 -17.07
N VAL A 441 -14.60 -10.49 -17.68
CA VAL A 441 -15.73 -11.20 -18.29
C VAL A 441 -16.22 -12.28 -17.33
N PHE A 442 -17.31 -11.97 -16.61
CA PHE A 442 -17.85 -12.86 -15.58
C PHE A 442 -19.30 -13.27 -15.88
N ASP A 443 -19.62 -14.53 -15.59
CA ASP A 443 -20.99 -14.90 -15.21
C ASP A 443 -21.14 -14.80 -13.68
N HIS A 444 -22.36 -14.80 -13.16
CA HIS A 444 -22.59 -14.90 -11.72
C HIS A 444 -23.76 -15.82 -11.33
N VAL A 445 -23.80 -16.24 -10.08
CA VAL A 445 -24.99 -16.74 -9.38
C VAL A 445 -25.35 -15.80 -8.24
N GLU A 446 -26.64 -15.58 -7.96
CA GLU A 446 -27.11 -14.71 -6.88
C GLU A 446 -28.18 -15.38 -6.00
N GLN A 447 -28.23 -14.97 -4.74
CA GLN A 447 -29.24 -15.31 -3.74
C GLN A 447 -29.48 -14.08 -2.84
N THR A 448 -30.48 -14.12 -1.98
CA THR A 448 -30.76 -13.07 -0.99
C THR A 448 -30.74 -13.67 0.42
N THR A 449 -30.21 -12.92 1.40
CA THR A 449 -30.25 -13.30 2.82
C THR A 449 -31.67 -13.21 3.39
N SER A 450 -31.88 -13.69 4.62
CA SER A 450 -33.14 -13.49 5.36
C SER A 450 -33.53 -12.01 5.46
N ASP A 451 -32.54 -11.15 5.67
CA ASP A 451 -32.68 -9.70 5.87
C ASP A 451 -32.66 -8.87 4.56
N GLY A 452 -32.73 -9.53 3.39
CA GLY A 452 -32.90 -8.84 2.10
C GLY A 452 -31.61 -8.40 1.39
N ILE A 453 -30.43 -8.74 1.91
CA ILE A 453 -29.14 -8.41 1.29
C ILE A 453 -28.90 -9.31 0.08
N LYS A 454 -28.55 -8.71 -1.07
CA LYS A 454 -28.19 -9.47 -2.27
C LYS A 454 -26.76 -10.01 -2.17
N VAL A 455 -26.60 -11.32 -2.30
CA VAL A 455 -25.30 -12.01 -2.27
C VAL A 455 -25.01 -12.59 -3.66
N ARG A 456 -23.80 -12.40 -4.18
CA ARG A 456 -23.41 -12.90 -5.51
C ARG A 456 -22.04 -13.53 -5.55
N VAL A 457 -21.89 -14.55 -6.41
CA VAL A 457 -20.59 -15.12 -6.77
C VAL A 457 -20.35 -14.92 -8.25
N TYR A 458 -19.39 -14.07 -8.60
CA TYR A 458 -18.88 -13.86 -9.95
C TYR A 458 -17.75 -14.84 -10.25
N CYS A 459 -17.78 -15.39 -11.46
CA CYS A 459 -16.91 -16.48 -11.90
C CYS A 459 -16.64 -16.37 -13.41
N PRO A 460 -15.56 -16.98 -13.93
CA PRO A 460 -15.34 -17.08 -15.37
C PRO A 460 -16.55 -17.70 -16.08
N LYS A 461 -16.80 -17.29 -17.33
CA LYS A 461 -17.96 -17.76 -18.10
C LYS A 461 -18.04 -19.28 -18.15
N GLY A 462 -19.26 -19.80 -17.97
CA GLY A 462 -19.53 -21.24 -17.91
C GLY A 462 -19.27 -21.90 -16.56
N LYS A 463 -18.63 -21.24 -15.58
CA LYS A 463 -18.36 -21.81 -14.23
C LYS A 463 -19.44 -21.53 -13.18
N ARG A 464 -20.63 -21.07 -13.59
CA ARG A 464 -21.74 -20.66 -12.70
C ARG A 464 -22.09 -21.72 -11.64
N ASP A 465 -22.07 -22.99 -12.03
CA ASP A 465 -22.39 -24.09 -11.12
C ASP A 465 -21.34 -24.27 -10.02
N GLU A 466 -20.05 -24.02 -10.32
CA GLU A 466 -18.95 -24.15 -9.35
C GLU A 466 -18.99 -23.06 -8.26
N GLY A 467 -19.70 -21.94 -8.51
CA GLY A 467 -19.93 -20.87 -7.54
C GLY A 467 -21.10 -21.09 -6.58
N LYS A 468 -21.98 -22.08 -6.84
CA LYS A 468 -23.22 -22.30 -6.04
C LYS A 468 -22.94 -22.63 -4.59
N TYR A 469 -21.93 -23.45 -4.32
CA TYR A 469 -21.57 -23.83 -2.95
C TYR A 469 -21.05 -22.61 -2.17
N ALA A 470 -20.15 -21.82 -2.76
CA ALA A 470 -19.67 -20.55 -2.17
C ALA A 470 -20.81 -19.57 -1.84
N LEU A 471 -21.77 -19.41 -2.76
CA LEU A 471 -22.96 -18.57 -2.55
C LEU A 471 -23.76 -19.04 -1.33
N SER A 472 -24.00 -20.34 -1.21
CA SER A 472 -24.76 -20.93 -0.09
C SER A 472 -24.03 -20.78 1.26
N LEU A 473 -22.70 -20.80 1.26
CA LEU A 473 -21.88 -20.56 2.45
C LEU A 473 -21.95 -19.08 2.85
N ALA A 474 -21.80 -18.15 1.91
CA ALA A 474 -21.79 -16.71 2.19
C ALA A 474 -23.13 -16.20 2.74
N VAL A 475 -24.26 -16.65 2.18
CA VAL A 475 -25.60 -16.33 2.70
C VAL A 475 -25.74 -16.83 4.15
N LYS A 476 -25.40 -18.10 4.41
CA LYS A 476 -25.44 -18.68 5.76
C LYS A 476 -24.53 -17.93 6.75
N SER A 477 -23.31 -17.57 6.34
CA SER A 477 -22.39 -16.78 7.18
C SER A 477 -22.96 -15.41 7.49
N LEU A 478 -23.55 -14.70 6.51
CA LEU A 478 -24.17 -13.40 6.72
C LEU A 478 -25.38 -13.46 7.67
N ASP A 479 -26.30 -14.41 7.47
CA ASP A 479 -27.45 -14.63 8.35
C ASP A 479 -26.98 -14.93 9.79
N LEU A 480 -26.04 -15.89 9.93
CA LEU A 480 -25.48 -16.32 11.22
C LEU A 480 -24.74 -15.19 11.96
N PHE A 481 -23.94 -14.40 11.27
CA PHE A 481 -23.14 -13.33 11.88
C PHE A 481 -24.00 -12.11 12.21
N SER A 482 -24.95 -11.75 11.34
CA SER A 482 -25.93 -10.68 11.62
C SER A 482 -26.72 -10.98 12.91
N GLN A 483 -27.16 -12.24 13.08
CA GLN A 483 -27.79 -12.69 14.32
C GLN A 483 -26.82 -12.72 15.50
N TYR A 484 -25.64 -13.33 15.35
CA TYR A 484 -24.69 -13.53 16.45
C TYR A 484 -24.10 -12.23 17.01
N PHE A 485 -23.81 -11.25 16.15
CA PHE A 485 -23.37 -9.91 16.58
C PHE A 485 -24.55 -8.98 16.91
N SER A 486 -25.80 -9.43 16.69
CA SER A 486 -27.02 -8.63 16.87
C SER A 486 -26.96 -7.29 16.11
N MET A 487 -26.30 -7.31 14.96
CA MET A 487 -26.03 -6.15 14.11
C MET A 487 -26.00 -6.60 12.65
N GLY A 488 -27.02 -6.21 11.89
CA GLY A 488 -27.16 -6.57 10.48
C GLY A 488 -26.01 -6.05 9.61
N TYR A 489 -25.78 -6.76 8.50
CA TYR A 489 -24.78 -6.41 7.50
C TYR A 489 -25.01 -4.98 6.93
N PRO A 490 -23.98 -4.10 6.89
CA PRO A 490 -24.18 -2.66 6.70
C PRO A 490 -24.32 -2.20 5.24
N LEU A 491 -24.11 -3.06 4.24
CA LEU A 491 -24.18 -2.70 2.82
C LEU A 491 -25.38 -3.37 2.11
N PRO A 492 -25.96 -2.75 1.07
CA PRO A 492 -27.13 -3.32 0.36
C PRO A 492 -26.84 -4.59 -0.45
N LYS A 493 -25.56 -4.97 -0.61
CA LYS A 493 -25.11 -6.17 -1.31
C LYS A 493 -23.77 -6.66 -0.78
N LEU A 494 -23.51 -7.95 -0.94
CA LEU A 494 -22.18 -8.56 -0.88
C LEU A 494 -21.93 -9.29 -2.20
N ASP A 495 -21.00 -8.79 -3.01
CA ASP A 495 -20.48 -9.57 -4.14
C ASP A 495 -19.18 -10.28 -3.70
N MET A 496 -18.91 -11.47 -4.26
CA MET A 496 -17.61 -12.12 -4.22
C MET A 496 -17.18 -12.45 -5.65
N VAL A 497 -15.88 -12.31 -5.98
CA VAL A 497 -15.37 -12.53 -7.33
C VAL A 497 -14.16 -13.44 -7.35
N ALA A 498 -14.23 -14.50 -8.17
CA ALA A 498 -13.09 -15.34 -8.49
C ALA A 498 -12.21 -14.67 -9.56
N VAL A 499 -10.97 -14.34 -9.21
CA VAL A 499 -9.94 -13.88 -10.16
C VAL A 499 -8.85 -14.96 -10.36
N PRO A 500 -8.23 -15.07 -11.55
CA PRO A 500 -7.30 -16.16 -11.84
C PRO A 500 -6.01 -16.09 -11.01
N GLU A 501 -5.52 -14.87 -10.79
CA GLU A 501 -4.22 -14.58 -10.19
C GLU A 501 -4.46 -13.60 -9.02
N PHE A 502 -4.16 -14.02 -7.79
CA PHE A 502 -4.33 -13.22 -6.58
C PHE A 502 -3.19 -13.52 -5.60
N SER A 503 -2.62 -12.50 -4.94
CA SER A 503 -1.49 -12.66 -4.01
C SER A 503 -1.88 -13.44 -2.77
N GLY A 504 -2.98 -13.05 -2.11
CA GLY A 504 -3.62 -13.79 -1.02
C GLY A 504 -4.41 -15.02 -1.48
N GLY A 505 -5.18 -15.61 -0.56
CA GLY A 505 -6.25 -16.56 -0.89
C GLY A 505 -7.57 -15.85 -1.19
N ALA A 506 -7.89 -14.84 -0.38
CA ALA A 506 -8.95 -13.87 -0.56
C ALA A 506 -8.56 -12.53 0.11
N MET A 507 -9.45 -11.54 0.07
CA MET A 507 -9.33 -10.20 0.67
C MET A 507 -10.73 -9.63 0.94
N GLU A 508 -10.97 -9.04 2.12
CA GLU A 508 -12.31 -8.71 2.64
C GLU A 508 -13.00 -7.46 2.03
N ASN A 509 -12.51 -6.95 0.88
CA ASN A 509 -12.79 -5.58 0.43
C ASN A 509 -14.30 -5.26 0.49
N ASN A 510 -14.65 -4.16 1.14
CA ASN A 510 -15.99 -3.99 1.73
C ASN A 510 -17.11 -4.07 0.69
N GLY A 511 -17.92 -5.14 0.71
CA GLY A 511 -18.99 -5.41 -0.27
C GLY A 511 -18.56 -6.05 -1.58
N LEU A 512 -17.27 -6.29 -1.82
CA LEU A 512 -16.71 -7.01 -2.97
C LEU A 512 -15.50 -7.86 -2.54
N ILE A 513 -15.73 -9.03 -1.96
CA ILE A 513 -14.63 -9.91 -1.53
C ILE A 513 -13.94 -10.50 -2.77
N ILE A 514 -12.64 -10.26 -2.94
CA ILE A 514 -11.87 -10.81 -4.06
C ILE A 514 -11.24 -12.13 -3.60
N PHE A 515 -11.40 -13.19 -4.39
CA PHE A 515 -10.84 -14.53 -4.13
C PHE A 515 -9.95 -14.98 -5.28
N ARG A 516 -8.92 -15.78 -4.97
CA ARG A 516 -8.28 -16.64 -5.98
C ARG A 516 -9.27 -17.73 -6.43
N GLU A 517 -9.37 -17.95 -7.74
CA GLU A 517 -10.39 -18.83 -8.35
C GLU A 517 -10.48 -20.23 -7.72
N ASN A 518 -9.33 -20.83 -7.38
CA ASN A 518 -9.26 -22.19 -6.84
C ASN A 518 -9.73 -22.32 -5.37
N GLU A 519 -9.78 -21.22 -4.62
CA GLU A 519 -10.35 -21.18 -3.27
C GLU A 519 -11.89 -21.06 -3.36
N LEU A 520 -12.40 -20.14 -4.20
CA LEU A 520 -13.84 -19.84 -4.30
C LEU A 520 -14.65 -20.90 -5.06
N LEU A 521 -14.14 -21.41 -6.18
CA LEU A 521 -14.92 -22.30 -7.06
C LEU A 521 -14.71 -23.78 -6.72
N GLN A 522 -15.82 -24.52 -6.60
CA GLN A 522 -15.82 -25.94 -6.24
C GLN A 522 -16.64 -26.77 -7.23
N ASN A 523 -15.98 -27.74 -7.86
CA ASN A 523 -16.63 -28.65 -8.80
C ASN A 523 -17.11 -29.90 -8.03
N ASP A 524 -18.40 -30.21 -8.04
CA ASP A 524 -18.95 -31.28 -7.19
C ASP A 524 -18.41 -32.70 -7.50
N LEU A 525 -17.89 -32.93 -8.71
CA LEU A 525 -17.30 -34.22 -9.11
C LEU A 525 -15.80 -34.31 -8.79
N MET A 526 -15.11 -33.18 -8.63
CA MET A 526 -13.64 -33.12 -8.59
C MET A 526 -13.06 -32.46 -7.33
N SER A 527 -13.83 -31.65 -6.60
CA SER A 527 -13.38 -30.98 -5.37
C SER A 527 -13.46 -31.92 -4.17
N SER A 528 -12.29 -32.22 -3.58
CA SER A 528 -12.20 -32.95 -2.32
C SER A 528 -12.95 -32.23 -1.19
N ALA A 529 -13.43 -33.01 -0.22
CA ALA A 529 -14.06 -32.46 0.98
C ALA A 529 -13.12 -31.50 1.76
N SER A 530 -11.80 -31.72 1.70
CA SER A 530 -10.81 -30.78 2.27
C SER A 530 -10.82 -29.41 1.58
N ARG A 531 -11.06 -29.33 0.26
CA ARG A 531 -11.26 -28.04 -0.43
C ARG A 531 -12.59 -27.40 -0.07
N LYS A 532 -13.68 -28.18 0.00
CA LYS A 532 -15.00 -27.70 0.46
C LYS A 532 -14.99 -27.21 1.91
N GLN A 533 -14.18 -27.83 2.78
CA GLN A 533 -13.92 -27.42 4.15
C GLN A 533 -13.06 -26.15 4.21
N ARG A 534 -11.97 -26.07 3.41
CA ARG A 534 -11.14 -24.85 3.31
C ARG A 534 -11.94 -23.64 2.84
N LEU A 535 -12.78 -23.79 1.83
CA LEU A 535 -13.69 -22.71 1.41
C LEU A 535 -14.68 -22.32 2.51
N ALA A 536 -15.29 -23.28 3.22
CA ALA A 536 -16.19 -22.95 4.35
C ALA A 536 -15.47 -22.21 5.50
N ILE A 537 -14.17 -22.45 5.66
CA ILE A 537 -13.29 -21.75 6.61
C ILE A 537 -13.00 -20.32 6.12
N VAL A 538 -12.43 -20.15 4.91
CA VAL A 538 -12.13 -18.82 4.33
C VAL A 538 -13.41 -17.98 4.19
N MET A 539 -14.52 -18.55 3.72
CA MET A 539 -15.79 -17.84 3.60
C MET A 539 -16.35 -17.36 4.96
N ALA A 540 -16.02 -18.04 6.06
CA ALA A 540 -16.34 -17.55 7.40
C ALA A 540 -15.39 -16.43 7.85
N HIS A 541 -14.12 -16.46 7.41
CA HIS A 541 -13.12 -15.42 7.67
C HIS A 541 -13.46 -14.10 6.93
N GLU A 542 -13.58 -14.10 5.59
CA GLU A 542 -13.86 -12.89 4.79
C GLU A 542 -15.20 -12.21 5.15
N VAL A 543 -16.21 -13.00 5.50
CA VAL A 543 -17.52 -12.47 5.91
C VAL A 543 -17.47 -11.93 7.35
N ALA A 544 -16.58 -12.45 8.22
CA ALA A 544 -16.39 -11.92 9.57
C ALA A 544 -15.70 -10.55 9.58
N HIS A 545 -14.74 -10.34 8.68
CA HIS A 545 -14.03 -9.06 8.51
C HIS A 545 -14.96 -7.88 8.22
N HIS A 546 -16.17 -8.11 7.70
CA HIS A 546 -17.16 -7.05 7.52
C HIS A 546 -17.59 -6.39 8.85
N TRP A 547 -17.46 -7.08 9.97
CA TRP A 547 -17.54 -6.50 11.32
C TRP A 547 -16.14 -6.17 11.88
N PHE A 548 -15.18 -7.10 11.75
CA PHE A 548 -13.83 -7.04 12.32
C PHE A 548 -12.78 -6.73 11.24
N GLY A 549 -12.78 -5.51 10.73
CA GLY A 549 -11.90 -5.05 9.66
C GLY A 549 -12.52 -3.86 8.93
N ASN A 550 -13.74 -4.03 8.42
CA ASN A 550 -14.43 -3.02 7.61
C ASN A 550 -15.19 -2.00 8.46
N LEU A 551 -16.09 -2.47 9.31
CA LEU A 551 -16.86 -1.64 10.24
C LEU A 551 -15.95 -1.08 11.34
N VAL A 552 -15.42 -1.96 12.19
CA VAL A 552 -14.39 -1.64 13.17
C VAL A 552 -13.03 -2.00 12.58
N THR A 553 -12.13 -1.02 12.49
CA THR A 553 -10.79 -1.16 11.90
C THR A 553 -9.76 -0.76 12.96
N MET A 554 -8.60 -1.42 12.97
CA MET A 554 -7.46 -1.00 13.78
C MET A 554 -6.97 0.41 13.41
N GLU A 555 -6.51 1.19 14.40
CA GLU A 555 -5.95 2.53 14.16
C GLU A 555 -4.66 2.47 13.32
N TRP A 556 -3.88 1.40 13.46
CA TRP A 556 -2.62 1.21 12.78
C TRP A 556 -2.25 -0.27 12.65
N TRP A 557 -1.42 -0.60 11.66
CA TRP A 557 -1.01 -1.97 11.30
C TRP A 557 -0.37 -2.78 12.44
N THR A 558 0.22 -2.11 13.44
CA THR A 558 0.70 -2.77 14.68
C THR A 558 -0.41 -3.46 15.49
N HIS A 559 -1.68 -3.14 15.21
CA HIS A 559 -2.86 -3.69 15.85
C HIS A 559 -3.72 -4.52 14.87
N LEU A 560 -3.18 -4.96 13.73
CA LEU A 560 -3.87 -5.79 12.71
C LEU A 560 -4.53 -7.06 13.28
N TRP A 561 -4.04 -7.58 14.42
CA TRP A 561 -4.64 -8.70 15.13
C TRP A 561 -6.10 -8.45 15.57
N LEU A 562 -6.55 -7.18 15.65
CA LEU A 562 -7.95 -6.82 15.90
C LEU A 562 -8.89 -7.18 14.74
N ASN A 563 -8.37 -7.25 13.52
CA ASN A 563 -9.08 -7.78 12.36
C ASN A 563 -8.85 -9.31 12.31
N GLU A 564 -7.63 -9.70 11.94
CA GLU A 564 -7.19 -11.06 11.66
C GLU A 564 -7.47 -12.06 12.80
N GLY A 565 -7.19 -11.66 14.04
CA GLY A 565 -7.38 -12.52 15.21
C GLY A 565 -8.85 -12.79 15.52
N PHE A 566 -9.73 -11.82 15.25
CA PHE A 566 -11.18 -11.99 15.41
C PHE A 566 -11.78 -12.78 14.25
N ALA A 567 -11.40 -12.49 13.00
CA ALA A 567 -11.81 -13.28 11.83
C ALA A 567 -11.38 -14.74 11.96
N THR A 568 -10.12 -15.00 12.35
CA THR A 568 -9.58 -16.35 12.65
C THR A 568 -10.32 -17.04 13.80
N TRP A 569 -10.74 -16.30 14.83
CA TRP A 569 -11.54 -16.88 15.91
C TRP A 569 -12.95 -17.26 15.44
N ILE A 570 -13.53 -16.48 14.53
CA ILE A 570 -14.87 -16.69 13.97
C ILE A 570 -14.89 -17.89 13.00
N GLU A 571 -13.92 -18.03 12.08
CA GLU A 571 -13.85 -19.21 11.21
C GLU A 571 -13.66 -20.52 12.00
N VAL A 572 -12.74 -20.57 12.97
CA VAL A 572 -12.51 -21.74 13.83
C VAL A 572 -13.76 -22.14 14.62
N LYS A 573 -14.56 -21.16 15.06
CA LYS A 573 -15.78 -21.38 15.84
C LYS A 573 -16.97 -21.79 14.97
N TYR A 574 -17.15 -21.18 13.80
CA TYR A 574 -18.41 -21.25 13.04
C TYR A 574 -18.34 -21.96 11.68
N ALA A 575 -17.17 -22.19 11.09
CA ALA A 575 -17.09 -22.95 9.83
C ALA A 575 -17.71 -24.36 9.94
N ARG A 576 -17.71 -24.96 11.14
CA ARG A 576 -18.38 -26.24 11.45
C ARG A 576 -19.91 -26.15 11.55
N LEU A 577 -20.47 -24.97 11.83
CA LEU A 577 -21.93 -24.73 11.84
C LEU A 577 -22.43 -24.35 10.44
N VAL A 578 -21.60 -23.69 9.63
CA VAL A 578 -21.94 -23.32 8.25
C VAL A 578 -21.82 -24.52 7.30
N ASN A 579 -20.81 -25.38 7.51
CA ASN A 579 -20.57 -26.64 6.80
C ASN A 579 -20.77 -27.85 7.74
N GLU A 580 -22.03 -28.23 7.94
CA GLU A 580 -22.47 -29.29 8.86
C GLU A 580 -22.13 -30.74 8.40
N THR A 581 -21.54 -30.91 7.20
CA THR A 581 -21.43 -32.22 6.53
C THR A 581 -19.99 -32.70 6.30
N PHE A 582 -19.00 -31.79 6.29
CA PHE A 582 -17.61 -32.12 5.92
C PHE A 582 -16.61 -31.60 6.97
N ASP A 583 -16.42 -32.36 8.04
CA ASP A 583 -15.60 -31.96 9.20
C ASP A 583 -14.50 -32.99 9.59
N ASP A 584 -13.69 -32.61 10.57
CA ASP A 584 -12.62 -33.44 11.13
C ASP A 584 -13.12 -34.73 11.80
N VAL A 585 -14.37 -34.77 12.30
CA VAL A 585 -14.94 -35.98 12.88
C VAL A 585 -15.23 -37.01 11.77
N CYS A 586 -15.84 -36.58 10.66
CA CYS A 586 -16.10 -37.44 9.51
C CYS A 586 -14.81 -38.03 8.95
N TYR A 587 -13.78 -37.21 8.73
CA TYR A 587 -12.53 -37.66 8.11
C TYR A 587 -11.54 -38.27 9.10
N LYS A 588 -11.10 -37.52 10.12
CA LYS A 588 -9.98 -37.93 11.00
C LYS A 588 -10.42 -38.92 12.08
N LYS A 589 -11.57 -38.71 12.75
CA LYS A 589 -12.12 -39.74 13.68
C LYS A 589 -12.60 -40.96 12.88
N GLY A 590 -13.33 -40.76 11.78
CA GLY A 590 -13.80 -41.84 10.90
C GLY A 590 -12.68 -42.79 10.46
N SER A 591 -11.63 -42.28 9.80
CA SER A 591 -10.51 -43.11 9.34
C SER A 591 -9.76 -43.80 10.49
N SER A 592 -9.59 -43.12 11.63
CA SER A 592 -8.90 -43.69 12.79
C SER A 592 -9.70 -44.83 13.45
N VAL A 593 -11.02 -44.68 13.54
CA VAL A 593 -11.94 -45.69 14.07
C VAL A 593 -12.03 -46.90 13.12
N VAL A 594 -11.96 -46.68 11.80
CA VAL A 594 -11.86 -47.78 10.81
C VAL A 594 -10.51 -48.52 10.92
N ARG A 595 -9.38 -47.80 11.02
CA ARG A 595 -8.04 -48.41 11.21
C ARG A 595 -7.97 -49.22 12.52
N MET A 596 -8.63 -48.76 13.57
CA MET A 596 -8.77 -49.49 14.83
C MET A 596 -9.56 -50.79 14.67
N LEU A 597 -10.68 -50.77 13.94
CA LEU A 597 -11.47 -51.97 13.66
C LEU A 597 -10.69 -52.98 12.80
N GLN A 598 -9.97 -52.51 11.77
CA GLN A 598 -9.04 -53.33 10.98
C GLN A 598 -7.96 -53.97 11.88
N GLY A 599 -7.32 -53.18 12.75
CA GLY A 599 -6.27 -53.65 13.67
C GLY A 599 -6.76 -54.63 14.75
N TYR A 600 -8.08 -54.70 14.99
CA TYR A 600 -8.72 -55.66 15.88
C TYR A 600 -9.19 -56.93 15.16
N LEU A 601 -9.85 -56.81 14.00
CA LEU A 601 -10.33 -57.95 13.21
C LEU A 601 -9.22 -58.67 12.43
N GLY A 602 -8.11 -57.99 12.15
CA GLY A 602 -7.02 -58.49 11.30
C GLY A 602 -7.31 -58.32 9.80
N ASP A 603 -6.26 -58.03 9.03
CA ASP A 603 -6.37 -57.57 7.64
C ASP A 603 -7.15 -58.52 6.73
N ALA A 604 -6.90 -59.83 6.83
CA ALA A 604 -7.55 -60.84 6.00
C ALA A 604 -9.07 -60.93 6.23
N ILE A 605 -9.52 -60.83 7.49
CA ILE A 605 -10.95 -60.84 7.83
C ILE A 605 -11.58 -59.50 7.42
N PHE A 606 -10.91 -58.38 7.69
CA PHE A 606 -11.39 -57.05 7.33
C PHE A 606 -11.54 -56.90 5.81
N GLN A 607 -10.54 -57.30 5.02
CA GLN A 607 -10.59 -57.28 3.55
C GLN A 607 -11.70 -58.21 3.00
N LYS A 608 -11.85 -59.41 3.56
CA LYS A 608 -12.94 -60.33 3.19
C LYS A 608 -14.32 -59.71 3.48
N SER A 609 -14.46 -59.02 4.61
CA SER A 609 -15.70 -58.34 5.00
C SER A 609 -16.04 -57.18 4.07
N LEU A 610 -15.06 -56.35 3.72
CA LEU A 610 -15.24 -55.29 2.71
C LEU A 610 -15.59 -55.86 1.33
N SER A 611 -14.99 -56.98 0.92
CA SER A 611 -15.33 -57.66 -0.33
C SER A 611 -16.78 -58.18 -0.32
N ALA A 612 -17.25 -58.73 0.81
CA ALA A 612 -18.65 -59.16 0.96
C ALA A 612 -19.62 -57.97 0.94
N TYR A 613 -19.27 -56.85 1.60
CA TYR A 613 -20.07 -55.63 1.65
C TYR A 613 -20.22 -55.00 0.25
N MET A 614 -19.11 -54.81 -0.46
CA MET A 614 -19.12 -54.28 -1.83
C MET A 614 -19.91 -55.16 -2.80
N LYS A 615 -19.90 -56.49 -2.63
CA LYS A 615 -20.72 -57.41 -3.43
C LYS A 615 -22.21 -57.36 -3.07
N ARG A 616 -22.55 -57.19 -1.79
CA ARG A 616 -23.94 -57.15 -1.30
C ARG A 616 -24.67 -55.87 -1.69
N TYR A 617 -23.97 -54.74 -1.71
CA TYR A 617 -24.52 -53.41 -2.01
C TYR A 617 -24.04 -52.83 -3.35
N ALA A 618 -23.55 -53.68 -4.26
CA ALA A 618 -23.12 -53.27 -5.59
C ALA A 618 -24.26 -52.55 -6.34
N TRP A 619 -23.97 -51.35 -6.87
CA TRP A 619 -24.93 -50.49 -7.59
C TRP A 619 -26.15 -50.01 -6.77
N GLY A 620 -26.12 -50.17 -5.44
CA GLY A 620 -27.16 -49.72 -4.52
C GLY A 620 -26.68 -48.67 -3.51
N ASN A 621 -27.48 -48.49 -2.46
CA ASN A 621 -27.17 -47.63 -1.31
C ASN A 621 -27.10 -48.47 -0.02
N ALA A 622 -26.36 -47.99 0.97
CA ALA A 622 -26.17 -48.66 2.26
C ALA A 622 -26.02 -47.63 3.40
N LYS A 623 -26.31 -48.05 4.64
CA LYS A 623 -26.22 -47.29 5.88
C LYS A 623 -25.04 -47.76 6.74
N THR A 624 -24.77 -47.02 7.82
CA THR A 624 -23.77 -47.38 8.84
C THR A 624 -24.00 -48.79 9.41
N GLU A 625 -25.27 -49.12 9.70
CA GLU A 625 -25.69 -50.42 10.23
C GLU A 625 -25.43 -51.58 9.26
N ASP A 626 -25.54 -51.34 7.95
CA ASP A 626 -25.34 -52.35 6.90
C ASP A 626 -23.87 -52.80 6.81
N LEU A 627 -22.94 -51.86 6.99
CA LEU A 627 -21.51 -52.13 7.04
C LEU A 627 -21.16 -52.97 8.29
N TRP A 628 -21.66 -52.58 9.46
CA TRP A 628 -21.41 -53.33 10.71
C TRP A 628 -22.04 -54.71 10.68
N SER A 629 -23.23 -54.86 10.07
CA SER A 629 -23.88 -56.16 9.88
C SER A 629 -23.01 -57.13 9.08
N VAL A 630 -22.50 -56.71 7.92
CA VAL A 630 -21.61 -57.56 7.09
C VAL A 630 -20.29 -57.86 7.78
N LEU A 631 -19.69 -56.88 8.47
CA LEU A 631 -18.44 -57.11 9.22
C LEU A 631 -18.66 -58.07 10.40
N SER A 632 -19.83 -58.04 11.05
CA SER A 632 -20.19 -59.01 12.09
C SER A 632 -20.37 -60.41 11.53
N GLU A 633 -21.11 -60.55 10.42
CA GLU A 633 -21.37 -61.83 9.74
C GLU A 633 -20.07 -62.52 9.29
N VAL A 634 -19.14 -61.77 8.70
CA VAL A 634 -17.91 -62.33 8.11
C VAL A 634 -16.80 -62.56 9.15
N SER A 635 -16.80 -61.84 10.26
CA SER A 635 -15.83 -62.02 11.36
C SER A 635 -16.28 -62.97 12.47
N GLY A 636 -17.60 -63.16 12.65
CA GLY A 636 -18.17 -63.86 13.80
C GLY A 636 -18.16 -63.03 15.10
N VAL A 637 -17.72 -61.77 15.07
CA VAL A 637 -17.65 -60.87 16.22
C VAL A 637 -18.83 -59.88 16.21
N ARG A 638 -19.29 -59.41 17.37
CA ARG A 638 -20.37 -58.40 17.47
C ARG A 638 -19.85 -56.99 17.15
N VAL A 639 -19.53 -56.74 15.88
CA VAL A 639 -18.98 -55.45 15.42
C VAL A 639 -19.99 -54.31 15.62
N ASN A 640 -21.30 -54.56 15.45
CA ASN A 640 -22.35 -53.54 15.67
C ASN A 640 -22.26 -52.87 17.05
N SER A 641 -22.28 -53.64 18.14
CA SER A 641 -22.22 -53.09 19.51
C SER A 641 -20.91 -52.35 19.78
N MET A 642 -19.79 -52.86 19.26
CA MET A 642 -18.51 -52.17 19.37
C MET A 642 -18.54 -50.82 18.66
N MET A 643 -18.90 -50.79 17.37
CA MET A 643 -18.79 -49.60 16.52
C MET A 643 -19.87 -48.56 16.78
N ASP A 644 -21.03 -48.94 17.31
CA ASP A 644 -22.04 -47.99 17.82
C ASP A 644 -21.45 -47.12 18.94
N SER A 645 -20.70 -47.70 19.90
CA SER A 645 -20.03 -46.92 20.96
C SER A 645 -18.98 -45.92 20.43
N TRP A 646 -18.45 -46.13 19.22
CA TRP A 646 -17.51 -45.20 18.60
C TRP A 646 -18.17 -44.16 17.70
N THR A 647 -19.30 -44.49 17.07
CA THR A 647 -19.96 -43.65 16.05
C THR A 647 -21.13 -42.84 16.59
N LYS A 648 -21.87 -43.33 17.59
CA LYS A 648 -23.09 -42.69 18.10
C LYS A 648 -22.84 -41.71 19.26
N GLN A 649 -21.60 -41.56 19.72
CA GLN A 649 -21.22 -40.61 20.79
C GLN A 649 -19.96 -39.78 20.49
N LYS A 650 -19.89 -38.59 21.12
CA LYS A 650 -18.80 -37.62 20.97
C LYS A 650 -17.57 -37.97 21.81
N GLY A 651 -16.39 -37.51 21.39
CA GLY A 651 -15.12 -37.76 22.09
C GLY A 651 -14.50 -39.15 21.85
N TYR A 652 -13.58 -39.51 22.75
CA TYR A 652 -12.83 -40.77 22.83
C TYR A 652 -12.31 -40.97 24.28
N PRO A 653 -11.90 -42.19 24.69
CA PRO A 653 -11.42 -42.45 26.05
C PRO A 653 -9.92 -42.22 26.26
N VAL A 654 -9.55 -41.96 27.52
CA VAL A 654 -8.22 -42.28 28.08
C VAL A 654 -8.32 -43.63 28.79
N ILE A 655 -7.37 -44.52 28.51
CA ILE A 655 -7.20 -45.78 29.24
C ILE A 655 -6.09 -45.59 30.27
N SER A 656 -6.43 -45.59 31.55
CA SER A 656 -5.48 -45.65 32.65
C SER A 656 -5.03 -47.10 32.87
N VAL A 657 -3.73 -47.31 33.10
CA VAL A 657 -3.10 -48.63 33.25
C VAL A 657 -2.24 -48.67 34.51
N LYS A 658 -2.56 -49.59 35.41
CA LYS A 658 -1.91 -49.82 36.71
C LYS A 658 -1.41 -51.27 36.81
N LEU A 659 -0.36 -51.53 37.58
CA LEU A 659 0.17 -52.88 37.83
C LEU A 659 0.05 -53.21 39.33
N LYS A 660 -0.78 -54.20 39.64
CA LYS A 660 -1.05 -54.64 41.02
C LYS A 660 -1.07 -56.16 41.09
N ASP A 661 -0.25 -56.74 41.97
CA ASP A 661 -0.30 -58.16 42.35
C ASP A 661 -0.32 -59.13 41.14
N GLN A 662 0.52 -58.85 40.13
CA GLN A 662 0.62 -59.53 38.81
C GLN A 662 -0.55 -59.32 37.82
N PHE A 663 -1.55 -58.52 38.19
CA PHE A 663 -2.60 -58.05 37.27
C PHE A 663 -2.29 -56.66 36.71
N LEU A 664 -2.61 -56.47 35.44
CA LEU A 664 -2.81 -55.14 34.85
C LEU A 664 -4.27 -54.74 35.04
N GLU A 665 -4.49 -53.63 35.73
CA GLU A 665 -5.80 -53.00 35.88
C GLU A 665 -5.94 -51.91 34.82
N PHE A 666 -7.03 -51.97 34.06
CA PHE A 666 -7.41 -51.02 33.02
C PHE A 666 -8.66 -50.27 33.47
N GLU A 667 -8.70 -48.97 33.23
CA GLU A 667 -9.76 -48.06 33.67
C GLU A 667 -9.97 -46.99 32.60
N GLN A 668 -11.17 -46.89 32.03
CA GLN A 668 -11.48 -45.93 30.97
C GLN A 668 -12.35 -44.78 31.47
N ALA A 669 -12.03 -43.56 31.02
CA ALA A 669 -12.84 -42.36 31.22
C ALA A 669 -12.78 -41.48 29.96
N GLN A 670 -13.78 -40.61 29.75
CA GLN A 670 -13.77 -39.70 28.60
C GLN A 670 -12.58 -38.72 28.67
N PHE A 671 -11.86 -38.52 27.57
CA PHE A 671 -10.83 -37.49 27.50
C PHE A 671 -11.44 -36.10 27.34
N LEU A 672 -11.29 -35.26 28.37
CA LEU A 672 -11.55 -33.82 28.32
C LEU A 672 -10.24 -33.05 28.49
N SER A 673 -10.07 -31.97 27.73
CA SER A 673 -8.88 -31.10 27.79
C SER A 673 -8.78 -30.27 29.08
N SER A 674 -9.86 -30.21 29.87
CA SER A 674 -9.87 -29.63 31.22
C SER A 674 -9.23 -30.53 32.29
N GLY A 675 -8.87 -31.77 31.96
CA GLY A 675 -8.31 -32.74 32.91
C GLY A 675 -9.34 -33.36 33.88
N GLN A 676 -10.57 -32.86 33.90
CA GLN A 676 -11.69 -33.46 34.62
C GLN A 676 -12.12 -34.75 33.90
N ALA A 677 -12.22 -35.86 34.63
CA ALA A 677 -12.80 -37.09 34.11
C ALA A 677 -14.33 -37.04 34.18
N SER A 678 -15.00 -37.57 33.16
CA SER A 678 -16.42 -37.89 33.17
C SER A 678 -16.58 -39.39 32.86
N ASN A 679 -17.51 -40.02 33.58
CA ASN A 679 -17.92 -41.41 33.39
C ASN A 679 -19.23 -41.51 32.58
N ASP A 680 -19.74 -40.39 32.04
CA ASP A 680 -21.03 -40.31 31.33
C ASP A 680 -20.99 -40.98 29.92
N ALA A 681 -19.82 -41.46 29.49
CA ALA A 681 -19.60 -42.16 28.24
C ALA A 681 -18.60 -43.31 28.40
N ASN A 682 -19.00 -44.50 27.96
CA ASN A 682 -18.19 -45.73 27.96
C ASN A 682 -18.00 -46.23 26.52
N TRP A 683 -16.86 -46.82 26.20
CA TRP A 683 -16.55 -47.38 24.88
C TRP A 683 -16.23 -48.87 24.97
N ILE A 684 -16.52 -49.62 23.90
CA ILE A 684 -15.97 -50.97 23.73
C ILE A 684 -14.61 -50.83 23.04
N VAL A 685 -13.53 -50.91 23.82
CA VAL A 685 -12.18 -50.55 23.38
C VAL A 685 -11.36 -51.79 23.04
N PRO A 686 -10.86 -51.95 21.80
CA PRO A 686 -9.94 -53.03 21.45
C PRO A 686 -8.53 -52.73 21.97
N ILE A 687 -8.25 -53.18 23.19
CA ILE A 687 -6.96 -53.01 23.85
C ILE A 687 -5.92 -53.90 23.20
N THR A 688 -4.98 -53.29 22.45
CA THR A 688 -3.74 -53.94 22.02
C THR A 688 -2.63 -53.66 23.04
N LEU A 689 -1.82 -54.66 23.38
CA LEU A 689 -0.64 -54.48 24.25
C LEU A 689 0.51 -55.42 23.90
N ILE A 690 1.73 -55.02 24.25
CA ILE A 690 2.96 -55.84 24.23
C ILE A 690 3.72 -55.74 25.57
N LEU A 691 4.40 -56.83 25.94
CA LEU A 691 5.16 -56.98 27.18
C LEU A 691 6.63 -57.31 26.88
N GLY A 692 7.54 -56.34 27.04
CA GLY A 692 8.99 -56.50 26.80
C GLY A 692 9.43 -56.77 25.35
N SER A 693 8.52 -57.21 24.47
CA SER A 693 8.80 -57.54 23.07
C SER A 693 7.53 -57.58 22.24
N TYR A 694 7.61 -57.19 20.96
CA TYR A 694 6.51 -57.34 19.99
C TYR A 694 6.08 -58.81 19.77
N LYS A 695 6.93 -59.79 20.13
CA LYS A 695 6.57 -61.22 20.13
C LYS A 695 5.54 -61.57 21.22
N ARG A 696 5.54 -60.84 22.35
CA ARG A 696 4.61 -61.03 23.47
C ARG A 696 3.46 -60.03 23.37
N ARG A 697 2.60 -60.21 22.36
CA ARG A 697 1.42 -59.37 22.08
C ARG A 697 0.14 -60.02 22.57
N LYS A 698 -0.78 -59.22 23.14
CA LYS A 698 -2.19 -59.59 23.34
C LYS A 698 -3.11 -58.56 22.68
N THR A 699 -4.35 -58.95 22.41
CA THR A 699 -5.44 -58.06 22.03
C THR A 699 -6.74 -58.59 22.63
N PHE A 700 -7.54 -57.72 23.25
CA PHE A 700 -8.83 -58.06 23.89
C PHE A 700 -9.78 -56.86 23.86
N LEU A 701 -11.07 -57.06 24.18
CA LEU A 701 -12.04 -55.97 24.34
C LEU A 701 -12.15 -55.56 25.81
N LEU A 702 -11.99 -54.26 26.09
CA LEU A 702 -12.45 -53.64 27.32
C LEU A 702 -13.88 -53.14 27.07
N GLU A 703 -14.87 -53.90 27.54
CA GLU A 703 -16.31 -53.61 27.33
C GLU A 703 -16.91 -52.74 28.46
N THR A 704 -16.30 -52.78 29.64
CA THR A 704 -16.69 -52.09 30.88
C THR A 704 -15.77 -50.93 31.21
N GLU A 705 -16.18 -50.09 32.18
CA GLU A 705 -15.35 -48.98 32.71
C GLU A 705 -13.99 -49.49 33.22
N VAL A 706 -13.99 -50.62 33.93
CA VAL A 706 -12.80 -51.27 34.49
C VAL A 706 -12.63 -52.67 33.92
N GLY A 707 -11.39 -53.10 33.71
CA GLY A 707 -11.01 -54.45 33.32
C GLY A 707 -9.71 -54.90 34.00
N ARG A 708 -9.51 -56.22 34.11
CA ARG A 708 -8.28 -56.83 34.64
C ARG A 708 -7.73 -57.87 33.68
N PHE A 709 -6.40 -57.96 33.62
CA PHE A 709 -5.67 -58.90 32.79
C PHE A 709 -4.50 -59.49 33.59
N HIS A 710 -4.38 -60.82 33.68
CA HIS A 710 -3.28 -61.42 34.42
C HIS A 710 -2.04 -61.58 33.52
N LEU A 711 -0.84 -61.27 34.02
CA LEU A 711 0.35 -61.26 33.17
C LEU A 711 0.73 -62.65 32.59
N SER A 712 0.29 -63.75 33.20
CA SER A 712 0.48 -65.10 32.62
C SER A 712 -0.29 -65.33 31.32
N ASP A 713 -1.34 -64.54 31.05
CA ASP A 713 -2.18 -64.72 29.86
C ASP A 713 -1.45 -64.28 28.56
N LEU A 714 -0.23 -63.77 28.69
CA LEU A 714 0.74 -63.50 27.61
C LEU A 714 1.72 -64.66 27.36
N ASP A 715 1.85 -65.62 28.27
CA ASP A 715 2.94 -66.62 28.25
C ASP A 715 2.64 -67.84 27.37
N GLN A 716 1.70 -67.70 26.43
CA GLN A 716 1.27 -68.75 25.49
C GLN A 716 2.25 -68.96 24.32
N SER A 717 3.51 -68.53 24.44
CA SER A 717 4.58 -68.80 23.48
C SER A 717 5.32 -70.08 23.84
N SER A 718 4.95 -71.19 23.19
CA SER A 718 5.47 -72.55 23.46
C SER A 718 6.92 -72.81 23.00
N ASN A 719 7.81 -71.81 23.12
CA ASN A 719 9.25 -71.86 22.79
C ASN A 719 9.97 -70.57 23.28
N GLY A 720 9.91 -70.24 24.57
CA GLY A 720 10.60 -69.06 25.12
C GLY A 720 10.78 -69.10 26.63
N ASP A 721 11.79 -68.38 27.14
CA ASP A 721 12.11 -68.29 28.57
C ASP A 721 10.94 -67.71 29.38
N PRO A 722 10.65 -68.22 30.60
CA PRO A 722 9.55 -67.73 31.43
C PRO A 722 9.66 -66.23 31.72
N ILE A 723 8.52 -65.57 31.94
CA ILE A 723 8.47 -64.13 32.24
C ILE A 723 9.16 -63.85 33.58
N SER A 724 10.41 -63.40 33.54
CA SER A 724 11.09 -62.84 34.71
C SER A 724 10.47 -61.47 35.04
N PHE A 725 9.77 -61.39 36.18
CA PHE A 725 9.08 -60.19 36.65
C PHE A 725 10.01 -59.12 37.26
N GLY A 726 11.20 -58.96 36.67
CA GLY A 726 12.24 -58.02 37.11
C GLY A 726 11.94 -56.55 36.81
N GLU A 727 12.89 -55.67 37.16
CA GLU A 727 12.73 -54.22 37.07
C GLU A 727 12.67 -53.68 35.62
N ASP A 728 13.22 -54.41 34.66
CA ASP A 728 13.26 -54.04 33.24
C ASP A 728 11.97 -54.35 32.46
N LEU A 729 10.98 -55.00 33.10
CA LEU A 729 9.76 -55.43 32.43
C LEU A 729 8.83 -54.25 32.10
N TRP A 730 8.87 -53.78 30.85
CA TRP A 730 8.05 -52.69 30.31
C TRP A 730 6.83 -53.19 29.53
N ILE A 731 5.81 -52.32 29.44
CA ILE A 731 4.54 -52.58 28.74
C ILE A 731 4.22 -51.40 27.82
N LYS A 732 3.82 -51.69 26.58
CA LYS A 732 3.24 -50.69 25.66
C LYS A 732 1.83 -51.12 25.25
N VAL A 733 0.85 -50.30 25.62
CA VAL A 733 -0.56 -50.40 25.22
C VAL A 733 -0.82 -49.47 24.03
N ASN A 734 -1.84 -49.76 23.22
CA ASN A 734 -2.14 -49.12 21.93
C ASN A 734 -0.96 -49.27 20.94
N VAL A 735 -0.63 -50.51 20.60
CA VAL A 735 0.50 -50.92 19.76
C VAL A 735 0.32 -50.35 18.34
N GLU A 736 1.40 -49.83 17.75
CA GLU A 736 1.39 -49.07 16.49
C GLU A 736 0.40 -47.87 16.47
N GLN A 737 -0.01 -47.38 17.64
CA GLN A 737 -1.07 -46.37 17.80
C GLN A 737 -2.31 -46.69 16.95
N SER A 738 -2.69 -47.97 16.90
CA SER A 738 -3.75 -48.50 16.04
C SER A 738 -5.16 -48.15 16.52
N GLY A 739 -5.36 -48.01 17.83
CA GLY A 739 -6.63 -47.66 18.46
C GLY A 739 -6.85 -46.15 18.62
N PHE A 740 -8.10 -45.71 18.49
CA PHE A 740 -8.49 -44.30 18.66
C PHE A 740 -8.71 -43.92 20.14
N TYR A 741 -7.69 -44.15 20.97
CA TYR A 741 -7.72 -43.87 22.41
C TYR A 741 -6.33 -43.47 22.95
N ARG A 742 -6.30 -42.65 24.01
CA ARG A 742 -5.06 -42.30 24.71
C ARG A 742 -4.76 -43.30 25.83
N VAL A 743 -3.51 -43.39 26.26
CA VAL A 743 -3.10 -44.24 27.39
C VAL A 743 -2.39 -43.42 28.45
N LYS A 744 -2.79 -43.57 29.72
CA LYS A 744 -2.14 -43.03 30.91
C LYS A 744 -1.56 -44.20 31.71
N TYR A 745 -0.27 -44.18 32.01
CA TYR A 745 0.40 -45.22 32.78
C TYR A 745 0.63 -44.74 34.21
N GLU A 746 0.62 -45.64 35.18
CA GLU A 746 1.21 -45.34 36.50
C GLU A 746 2.71 -45.00 36.39
N ASN A 747 3.24 -44.25 37.36
CA ASN A 747 4.59 -43.69 37.31
C ASN A 747 5.70 -44.75 37.10
N LYS A 748 5.55 -45.96 37.69
CA LYS A 748 6.54 -47.05 37.53
C LYS A 748 6.52 -47.62 36.11
N LEU A 749 5.33 -47.94 35.57
CA LEU A 749 5.19 -48.39 34.18
C LEU A 749 5.65 -47.31 33.19
N ALA A 750 5.32 -46.04 33.43
CA ALA A 750 5.78 -44.91 32.63
C ALA A 750 7.32 -44.79 32.61
N ALA A 751 7.98 -44.99 33.74
CA ALA A 751 9.45 -44.98 33.84
C ALA A 751 10.09 -46.14 33.06
N ARG A 752 9.57 -47.36 33.19
CA ARG A 752 10.06 -48.53 32.42
C ARG A 752 9.84 -48.37 30.92
N LEU A 753 8.67 -47.87 30.50
CA LEU A 753 8.40 -47.55 29.09
C LEU A 753 9.29 -46.41 28.58
N LYS A 754 9.62 -45.41 29.41
CA LYS A 754 10.60 -44.35 29.08
C LYS A 754 12.00 -44.94 28.84
N LYS A 755 12.43 -45.94 29.61
CA LYS A 755 13.69 -46.68 29.39
C LYS A 755 13.66 -47.43 28.05
N ALA A 756 12.62 -48.22 27.78
CA ALA A 756 12.46 -48.95 26.51
C ALA A 756 12.50 -48.05 25.25
N VAL A 757 12.04 -46.80 25.35
CA VAL A 757 12.18 -45.80 24.27
C VAL A 757 13.64 -45.40 24.04
N VAL A 758 14.41 -45.20 25.12
CA VAL A 758 15.85 -44.82 25.07
C VAL A 758 16.70 -46.00 24.56
N ASP A 759 16.42 -47.20 25.05
CA ASP A 759 17.08 -48.45 24.66
C ASP A 759 16.68 -48.92 23.23
N ASN A 760 15.99 -48.06 22.48
CA ASN A 760 15.56 -48.24 21.08
C ASN A 760 14.54 -49.38 20.83
N GLN A 761 14.00 -50.02 21.87
CA GLN A 761 13.25 -51.30 21.82
C GLN A 761 11.83 -51.24 21.23
N LEU A 762 11.36 -50.05 20.83
CA LEU A 762 10.03 -49.80 20.26
C LEU A 762 10.08 -49.45 18.77
N SER A 763 8.97 -49.63 18.05
CA SER A 763 8.81 -49.13 16.68
C SER A 763 8.84 -47.60 16.63
N ALA A 764 9.03 -47.03 15.43
CA ALA A 764 8.94 -45.59 15.24
C ALA A 764 7.57 -45.05 15.67
N THR A 765 6.49 -45.72 15.29
CA THR A 765 5.10 -45.37 15.61
C THR A 765 4.85 -45.36 17.12
N ASP A 766 5.31 -46.38 17.83
CA ASP A 766 5.14 -46.47 19.28
C ASP A 766 6.01 -45.48 20.06
N LYS A 767 7.17 -45.06 19.51
CA LYS A 767 7.98 -43.95 20.02
C LYS A 767 7.28 -42.60 19.85
N PHE A 768 6.73 -42.30 18.66
CA PHE A 768 6.07 -41.03 18.39
C PHE A 768 4.86 -40.76 19.29
N GLY A 769 4.10 -41.79 19.67
CA GLY A 769 2.95 -41.65 20.57
C GLY A 769 3.28 -41.03 21.95
N LYS A 770 4.54 -41.06 22.37
CA LYS A 770 5.02 -40.42 23.61
C LYS A 770 4.65 -38.93 23.67
N TYR A 771 4.71 -38.20 22.56
CA TYR A 771 4.35 -36.78 22.49
C TYR A 771 2.84 -36.52 22.71
N SER A 772 1.95 -37.50 22.48
CA SER A 772 0.52 -37.40 22.86
C SER A 772 0.22 -37.84 24.30
N ILE A 773 1.16 -38.51 24.97
CA ILE A 773 0.99 -39.07 26.33
C ILE A 773 1.47 -38.08 27.42
N THR A 774 2.48 -37.26 27.14
CA THR A 774 3.15 -36.40 28.15
C THR A 774 2.33 -35.19 28.63
N LEU A 775 1.13 -34.94 28.09
CA LEU A 775 0.28 -33.78 28.43
C LEU A 775 -0.68 -33.98 29.62
N ILE A 776 -0.48 -35.02 30.45
CA ILE A 776 -1.31 -35.27 31.66
C ILE A 776 -0.44 -35.53 32.90
N SER A 777 0.73 -34.87 32.98
CA SER A 777 1.62 -34.89 34.15
C SER A 777 2.61 -33.71 34.16
N ILE A 778 2.07 -32.49 34.22
CA ILE A 778 2.66 -31.32 34.88
C ILE A 778 1.56 -30.75 35.77
#